data_AF-A0AAN6KTU4-F1
#
_entry.id   AF-A0AAN6KTU4-F1
#
_cell.length_a   1.000
_cell.length_b   1.000
_cell.length_c   1.000
_cell.angle_alpha   90.00
_cell.angle_beta   90.00
_cell.angle_gamma   90.00
#
_symmetry.space_group_name_H-M   'P 1'
#
loop_
_entity.id
_entity.type
_entity.pdbx_description
1 polymer ?
#
loop_
_entity_poly.entity_id
_entity_poly.type
_entity_poly.pdbx_seq_one_letter_code
_entity_poly.pdbx_strand_id
1 'polypeptide(L)'
;MSKRKASAVEGDDIELINGHAKRPSTETNNGNSMLDRFTPTLFDPALVHKYAADYATSDPYKHLVVLNLINDALLRSVRTEILDNIHFTPKETDIYKIHQSGDLANLDGLDPAALAKLPSLLKLRDALYGAEFRKWVQDVSGAGALSGRKTDMAVNVYLPGGHLLCHDDVIGSRRPWKPEWGGALRLYATETKVDADGKTFKVPKSKWSRVIPPAWNQLSFFAVQPGESFHDVEEVYHPSEDAGEEDGGRFRMAISGWFHIPQDGEEGYEPGLEESMAKQSSLQQLQGKADQFDEPRAIWLDPAKAKRPDLHNARRNGASTKRREEDEAALSEADLDFLLQYMTPNYLTPDTVDELSDLFAEESTLQLTDFLSPKFATTLRAQFGGSPNGPLPESEYGTSRPPYKHRYQYLQPTTTTPPISAASGRDPYRALTYVLFPSLAFRKWLGMVTGLGLERTSILARRFRRGLDYQLAQSYESEEPQLEYTLCITPTSGWGGEEEETSAGNGEVGGDVVGGADGVPGSDARTTTGVMTNSTDEDNVGGYELYMAGDDEENDDEDDPTASDDGVTIPINPISRSHTGAGDRRSAKTRRKPTHDPAVYRAAGSSGGGEDEDEDDGILFSNPAAWNTMSIVLRDGGTMRFVKYVSRRARGGRWDVTGAFEVTAEDEDEDVA
;
A
#
# COMPACT_ATOMS: atom_id res chain seq x y z
N MET A 1 30.91 -86.41 -15.14
CA MET A 1 29.48 -86.37 -15.58
C MET A 1 29.01 -84.93 -15.43
N SER A 2 28.35 -84.30 -16.41
CA SER A 2 26.87 -84.20 -16.56
C SER A 2 26.12 -83.79 -15.27
N LYS A 3 25.20 -82.81 -15.27
CA LYS A 3 24.68 -81.92 -16.34
C LYS A 3 23.87 -80.74 -15.75
N ARG A 4 23.80 -79.62 -16.49
CA ARG A 4 22.71 -78.60 -16.68
C ARG A 4 21.46 -78.71 -15.77
N LYS A 5 20.88 -77.62 -15.25
CA LYS A 5 20.07 -76.54 -15.91
C LYS A 5 19.66 -75.50 -14.82
N ALA A 6 19.13 -74.29 -15.03
CA ALA A 6 18.77 -73.46 -16.21
C ALA A 6 18.83 -71.95 -15.81
N SER A 7 18.33 -71.02 -16.64
CA SER A 7 18.55 -69.55 -16.55
C SER A 7 17.29 -68.69 -16.78
N ALA A 8 17.22 -67.54 -16.09
CA ALA A 8 16.53 -66.28 -16.46
C ALA A 8 17.19 -65.14 -15.62
N VAL A 9 17.46 -63.88 -16.05
CA VAL A 9 16.83 -62.95 -17.02
C VAL A 9 15.53 -62.35 -16.44
N GLU A 10 15.35 -61.04 -16.24
CA GLU A 10 16.19 -59.83 -16.48
C GLU A 10 15.74 -58.69 -15.53
N GLY A 11 16.46 -57.56 -15.47
CA GLY A 11 16.02 -56.36 -14.74
C GLY A 11 17.16 -55.40 -14.38
N ASP A 12 17.36 -54.36 -15.19
CA ASP A 12 18.26 -53.23 -14.88
C ASP A 12 17.46 -52.11 -14.18
N ASP A 13 17.80 -51.77 -12.94
CA ASP A 13 17.33 -50.54 -12.29
C ASP A 13 18.29 -49.39 -12.60
N ILE A 14 17.79 -48.37 -13.31
CA ILE A 14 18.51 -47.13 -13.61
C ILE A 14 18.20 -46.12 -12.50
N GLU A 15 19.17 -45.83 -11.63
CA GLU A 15 19.05 -44.74 -10.65
C GLU A 15 18.96 -43.39 -11.38
N LEU A 16 17.76 -42.79 -11.37
CA LEU A 16 17.53 -41.44 -11.89
C LEU A 16 18.07 -40.41 -10.90
N ILE A 17 19.26 -39.87 -11.18
CA ILE A 17 19.87 -38.78 -10.42
C ILE A 17 19.13 -37.46 -10.74
N ASN A 18 17.94 -37.29 -10.15
CA ASN A 18 17.22 -36.01 -10.15
C ASN A 18 17.87 -35.08 -9.11
N GLY A 19 18.85 -34.30 -9.56
CA GLY A 19 19.48 -33.26 -8.76
C GLY A 19 19.98 -32.13 -9.64
N HIS A 20 19.20 -31.05 -9.76
CA HIS A 20 19.65 -29.81 -10.37
C HIS A 20 20.65 -29.11 -9.44
N ALA A 21 21.91 -29.57 -9.51
CA ALA A 21 23.02 -28.93 -8.81
C ALA A 21 23.17 -27.49 -9.30
N LYS A 22 22.87 -26.51 -8.42
CA LYS A 22 23.10 -25.08 -8.65
C LYS A 22 24.53 -24.90 -9.16
N ARG A 23 24.69 -24.28 -10.33
CA ARG A 23 26.03 -24.03 -10.90
C ARG A 23 26.78 -23.09 -9.96
N PRO A 24 28.00 -23.42 -9.51
CA PRO A 24 28.80 -22.46 -8.75
C PRO A 24 29.10 -21.23 -9.59
N SER A 25 29.15 -20.05 -8.95
CA SER A 25 29.82 -18.87 -9.51
C SER A 25 31.19 -19.28 -10.08
N THR A 26 31.49 -18.89 -11.32
CA THR A 26 32.53 -19.54 -12.13
C THR A 26 33.95 -19.05 -11.82
N GLU A 27 34.36 -19.10 -10.56
CA GLU A 27 35.70 -18.65 -10.10
C GLU A 27 36.87 -19.48 -10.66
N THR A 28 36.64 -20.57 -11.40
CA THR A 28 37.67 -21.56 -11.78
C THR A 28 37.94 -21.74 -13.27
N ASN A 29 37.14 -21.17 -14.20
CA ASN A 29 37.11 -21.67 -15.60
C ASN A 29 37.80 -20.77 -16.66
N ASN A 30 38.81 -19.97 -16.30
CA ASN A 30 39.86 -19.51 -17.24
C ASN A 30 41.04 -18.72 -16.61
N GLY A 31 40.97 -18.29 -15.35
CA GLY A 31 42.07 -17.53 -14.71
C GLY A 31 42.24 -16.08 -15.20
N ASN A 32 41.30 -15.56 -16.00
CA ASN A 32 41.18 -14.13 -16.26
C ASN A 32 40.54 -13.46 -15.04
N SER A 33 41.25 -12.52 -14.41
CA SER A 33 40.69 -11.67 -13.35
C SER A 33 39.52 -10.84 -13.85
N MET A 34 38.49 -10.67 -13.02
CA MET A 34 37.24 -9.98 -13.39
C MET A 34 37.34 -8.45 -13.32
N LEU A 35 38.51 -7.90 -12.96
CA LEU A 35 38.76 -6.46 -12.83
C LEU A 35 38.46 -5.67 -14.13
N ASP A 36 38.53 -6.28 -15.31
CA ASP A 36 38.21 -5.63 -16.60
C ASP A 36 36.69 -5.38 -16.82
N ARG A 37 35.84 -5.97 -15.96
CA ARG A 37 34.39 -5.73 -15.89
C ARG A 37 34.05 -4.43 -15.16
N PHE A 38 35.00 -3.84 -14.44
CA PHE A 38 34.85 -2.62 -13.67
C PHE A 38 35.56 -1.42 -14.33
N THR A 39 35.37 -0.22 -13.77
CA THR A 39 36.21 0.94 -14.13
C THR A 39 37.63 0.74 -13.60
N PRO A 40 38.69 0.97 -14.40
CA PRO A 40 40.07 0.59 -14.05
C PRO A 40 40.60 1.12 -12.70
N THR A 41 40.12 2.28 -12.25
CA THR A 41 40.59 2.92 -11.00
C THR A 41 39.84 2.45 -9.75
N LEU A 42 38.80 1.61 -9.87
CA LEU A 42 37.92 1.24 -8.74
C LEU A 42 38.68 0.61 -7.57
N PHE A 43 39.73 -0.16 -7.89
CA PHE A 43 40.57 -0.91 -6.95
C PHE A 43 41.87 -0.17 -6.59
N ASP A 44 42.07 1.08 -7.03
CA ASP A 44 43.24 1.88 -6.64
C ASP A 44 43.25 2.07 -5.11
N PRO A 45 44.31 1.69 -4.37
CA PRO A 45 44.29 1.72 -2.90
C PRO A 45 43.97 3.08 -2.28
N ALA A 46 44.33 4.17 -2.97
CA ALA A 46 43.99 5.53 -2.55
C ALA A 46 42.48 5.85 -2.70
N LEU A 47 41.83 5.28 -3.73
CA LEU A 47 40.38 5.42 -3.94
C LEU A 47 39.61 4.50 -3.00
N VAL A 48 40.07 3.27 -2.77
CA VAL A 48 39.51 2.35 -1.75
C VAL A 48 39.55 2.98 -0.37
N HIS A 49 40.69 3.54 0.05
CA HIS A 49 40.81 4.25 1.33
C HIS A 49 39.89 5.49 1.40
N LYS A 50 39.73 6.23 0.29
CA LYS A 50 38.76 7.34 0.24
C LYS A 50 37.33 6.83 0.45
N TYR A 51 36.94 5.78 -0.26
CA TYR A 51 35.60 5.20 -0.15
C TYR A 51 35.32 4.62 1.25
N ALA A 52 36.31 4.00 1.89
CA ALA A 52 36.19 3.57 3.28
C ALA A 52 35.97 4.76 4.24
N ALA A 53 36.67 5.88 4.03
CA ALA A 53 36.47 7.09 4.82
C ALA A 53 35.11 7.77 4.54
N ASP A 54 34.68 7.83 3.27
CA ASP A 54 33.36 8.35 2.87
C ASP A 54 32.23 7.51 3.51
N TYR A 55 32.32 6.17 3.44
CA TYR A 55 31.39 5.24 4.09
C TYR A 55 31.39 5.41 5.62
N ALA A 56 32.55 5.40 6.26
CA ALA A 56 32.69 5.53 7.71
C ALA A 56 32.16 6.87 8.25
N THR A 57 32.22 7.95 7.47
CA THR A 57 31.76 9.29 7.88
C THR A 57 30.33 9.64 7.46
N SER A 58 29.65 8.74 6.73
CA SER A 58 28.27 8.95 6.23
C SER A 58 27.17 8.96 7.31
N ASP A 59 26.06 9.63 7.00
CA ASP A 59 24.85 9.89 7.82
C ASP A 59 23.59 9.87 6.91
N PRO A 60 22.43 9.33 7.33
CA PRO A 60 22.02 8.95 8.69
C PRO A 60 22.64 7.65 9.24
N TYR A 61 22.89 6.69 8.35
CA TYR A 61 23.58 5.43 8.65
C TYR A 61 24.62 5.16 7.57
N LYS A 62 25.37 4.06 7.72
CA LYS A 62 26.57 3.80 6.93
C LYS A 62 26.23 3.38 5.51
N HIS A 63 26.44 4.30 4.58
CA HIS A 63 26.17 4.14 3.15
C HIS A 63 27.31 4.75 2.31
N LEU A 64 27.45 4.28 1.07
CA LEU A 64 28.34 4.88 0.08
C LEU A 64 27.63 5.00 -1.28
N VAL A 65 28.04 6.02 -2.04
CA VAL A 65 27.66 6.22 -3.44
C VAL A 65 28.92 6.16 -4.31
N VAL A 66 29.01 5.15 -5.17
CA VAL A 66 30.09 4.95 -6.13
C VAL A 66 29.59 5.40 -7.50
N LEU A 67 30.35 6.25 -8.21
CA LEU A 67 30.04 6.66 -9.58
C LEU A 67 30.97 5.96 -10.56
N ASN A 68 30.42 5.53 -11.69
CA ASN A 68 31.11 4.75 -12.73
C ASN A 68 31.73 3.45 -12.19
N LEU A 69 30.92 2.57 -11.60
CA LEU A 69 31.38 1.29 -11.04
C LEU A 69 31.88 0.31 -12.12
N ILE A 70 31.02 0.02 -13.09
CA ILE A 70 31.16 -1.02 -14.11
C ILE A 70 31.84 -0.46 -15.36
N ASN A 71 32.44 -1.32 -16.18
CA ASN A 71 32.88 -0.97 -17.53
C ASN A 71 31.69 -0.45 -18.37
N ASP A 72 31.74 0.79 -18.86
CA ASP A 72 30.62 1.46 -19.54
C ASP A 72 30.09 0.66 -20.74
N ALA A 73 30.97 0.01 -21.51
CA ALA A 73 30.56 -0.82 -22.64
C ALA A 73 29.79 -2.07 -22.19
N LEU A 74 30.25 -2.73 -21.11
CA LEU A 74 29.54 -3.87 -20.51
C LEU A 74 28.15 -3.45 -20.03
N LEU A 75 28.05 -2.33 -19.29
CA LEU A 75 26.76 -1.89 -18.74
C LEU A 75 25.77 -1.42 -19.83
N ARG A 76 26.26 -0.96 -20.98
CA ARG A 76 25.43 -0.71 -22.18
C ARG A 76 24.92 -2.00 -22.80
N SER A 77 25.75 -3.03 -22.94
CA SER A 77 25.28 -4.35 -23.40
C SER A 77 24.23 -4.92 -22.44
N VAL A 78 24.45 -4.82 -21.12
CA VAL A 78 23.46 -5.19 -20.08
C VAL A 78 22.15 -4.40 -20.21
N ARG A 79 22.19 -3.10 -20.58
CA ARG A 79 20.94 -2.35 -20.85
C ARG A 79 20.20 -2.94 -22.04
N THR A 80 20.92 -3.26 -23.11
CA THR A 80 20.35 -3.74 -24.38
C THR A 80 19.74 -5.14 -24.18
N GLU A 81 20.51 -6.08 -23.61
CA GLU A 81 20.04 -7.43 -23.30
C GLU A 81 18.75 -7.43 -22.46
N ILE A 82 18.65 -6.55 -21.46
CA ILE A 82 17.44 -6.44 -20.61
C ILE A 82 16.25 -5.85 -21.37
N LEU A 83 16.44 -4.82 -22.19
CA LEU A 83 15.33 -4.21 -22.94
C LEU A 83 14.84 -5.09 -24.10
N ASP A 84 15.73 -5.90 -24.67
CA ASP A 84 15.44 -6.71 -25.85
C ASP A 84 14.89 -8.12 -25.51
N ASN A 85 15.08 -8.63 -24.29
CA ASN A 85 14.86 -10.05 -23.98
C ASN A 85 14.13 -10.38 -22.66
N ILE A 86 13.88 -9.41 -21.77
CA ILE A 86 13.25 -9.66 -20.45
C ILE A 86 11.88 -8.98 -20.39
N HIS A 87 10.87 -9.73 -19.96
CA HIS A 87 9.53 -9.18 -19.76
C HIS A 87 9.40 -8.54 -18.37
N PHE A 88 8.43 -7.63 -18.23
CA PHE A 88 8.21 -6.86 -17.01
C PHE A 88 6.72 -6.79 -16.71
N THR A 89 6.29 -7.45 -15.65
CA THR A 89 4.90 -7.44 -15.18
C THR A 89 4.69 -6.25 -14.24
N PRO A 90 3.65 -5.43 -14.42
CA PRO A 90 3.27 -4.43 -13.42
C PRO A 90 2.86 -5.14 -12.12
N LYS A 91 3.37 -4.65 -10.98
CA LYS A 91 2.89 -5.01 -9.64
C LYS A 91 2.60 -3.74 -8.86
N GLU A 92 1.43 -3.69 -8.24
CA GLU A 92 1.04 -2.66 -7.30
C GLU A 92 0.49 -3.32 -6.03
N THR A 93 0.98 -2.83 -4.89
CA THR A 93 0.67 -3.31 -3.55
C THR A 93 0.18 -2.13 -2.72
N ASP A 94 0.18 -2.19 -1.40
CA ASP A 94 0.06 -0.98 -0.57
C ASP A 94 1.38 -0.16 -0.64
N ILE A 95 2.52 -0.83 -0.46
CA ILE A 95 3.85 -0.25 -0.23
C ILE A 95 4.62 0.13 -1.50
N TYR A 96 4.28 -0.42 -2.67
CA TYR A 96 4.97 -0.10 -3.94
C TYR A 96 4.07 -0.06 -5.18
N LYS A 97 4.60 0.51 -6.26
CA LYS A 97 4.11 0.40 -7.65
C LYS A 97 5.34 0.28 -8.55
N ILE A 98 5.62 -0.91 -9.08
CA ILE A 98 6.80 -1.20 -9.91
C ILE A 98 6.42 -2.07 -11.10
N HIS A 99 7.35 -2.26 -12.01
CA HIS A 99 7.31 -3.29 -13.04
C HIS A 99 8.47 -4.26 -12.77
N GLN A 100 8.17 -5.49 -12.36
CA GLN A 100 9.15 -6.47 -11.92
C GLN A 100 9.33 -7.54 -13.00
N SER A 101 10.57 -7.97 -13.25
CA SER A 101 10.83 -9.19 -14.02
C SER A 101 10.68 -10.41 -13.10
N GLY A 102 9.67 -11.26 -13.32
CA GLY A 102 9.56 -12.56 -12.64
C GLY A 102 10.80 -13.42 -12.93
N ASP A 103 11.16 -13.48 -14.22
CA ASP A 103 12.30 -14.14 -14.87
C ASP A 103 13.67 -14.07 -14.16
N LEU A 104 13.89 -13.17 -13.19
CA LEU A 104 15.23 -12.81 -12.68
C LEU A 104 15.41 -12.88 -11.16
N ALA A 105 14.42 -13.34 -10.38
CA ALA A 105 14.61 -13.62 -8.96
C ALA A 105 15.80 -14.60 -8.73
N ASN A 106 15.97 -15.56 -9.64
CA ASN A 106 17.18 -16.39 -9.69
C ASN A 106 17.64 -16.58 -11.15
N LEU A 107 18.68 -15.84 -11.55
CA LEU A 107 19.31 -15.97 -12.88
C LEU A 107 19.74 -17.39 -13.24
N ASP A 108 20.12 -18.25 -12.28
CA ASP A 108 20.50 -19.65 -12.57
C ASP A 108 19.29 -20.60 -12.68
N GLY A 109 18.08 -20.14 -12.41
CA GLY A 109 16.82 -20.86 -12.65
C GLY A 109 16.33 -20.78 -14.10
N LEU A 110 16.71 -19.73 -14.84
CA LEU A 110 16.29 -19.51 -16.23
C LEU A 110 16.72 -20.64 -17.17
N ASP A 111 15.89 -20.89 -18.19
CA ASP A 111 16.18 -21.90 -19.20
C ASP A 111 17.46 -21.58 -20.00
N PRO A 112 18.19 -22.59 -20.52
CA PRO A 112 19.46 -22.36 -21.21
C PRO A 112 19.40 -21.47 -22.46
N ALA A 113 18.25 -21.37 -23.13
CA ALA A 113 18.01 -20.49 -24.28
C ALA A 113 17.60 -19.08 -23.87
N ALA A 114 16.93 -18.90 -22.71
CA ALA A 114 16.78 -17.59 -22.08
C ALA A 114 18.14 -17.05 -21.62
N LEU A 115 18.92 -17.84 -20.88
CA LEU A 115 20.27 -17.48 -20.44
C LEU A 115 21.23 -17.14 -21.59
N ALA A 116 21.11 -17.82 -22.73
CA ALA A 116 21.92 -17.54 -23.92
C ALA A 116 21.69 -16.12 -24.51
N LYS A 117 20.58 -15.47 -24.18
CA LYS A 117 20.26 -14.07 -24.58
C LYS A 117 20.85 -13.03 -23.62
N LEU A 118 21.30 -13.43 -22.43
CA LEU A 118 21.72 -12.55 -21.33
C LEU A 118 23.23 -12.62 -20.99
N PRO A 119 24.16 -12.78 -21.94
CA PRO A 119 25.57 -13.09 -21.66
C PRO A 119 26.40 -11.91 -21.12
N SER A 120 25.89 -10.68 -21.10
CA SER A 120 26.50 -9.54 -20.42
C SER A 120 25.90 -9.32 -19.03
N LEU A 121 24.60 -9.61 -18.84
CA LEU A 121 23.98 -9.63 -17.52
C LEU A 121 24.61 -10.71 -16.62
N LEU A 122 24.86 -11.91 -17.15
CA LEU A 122 25.63 -12.95 -16.46
C LEU A 122 27.04 -12.44 -16.07
N LYS A 123 27.81 -11.87 -17.01
CA LYS A 123 29.14 -11.28 -16.72
C LYS A 123 29.10 -10.17 -15.67
N LEU A 124 27.98 -9.45 -15.53
CA LEU A 124 27.82 -8.43 -14.51
C LEU A 124 27.53 -9.05 -13.14
N ARG A 125 26.62 -10.03 -13.05
CA ARG A 125 26.40 -10.83 -11.84
C ARG A 125 27.71 -11.46 -11.37
N ASP A 126 28.38 -12.19 -12.25
CA ASP A 126 29.59 -12.93 -11.93
C ASP A 126 30.71 -11.99 -11.45
N ALA A 127 30.80 -10.78 -12.01
CA ALA A 127 31.74 -9.75 -11.55
C ALA A 127 31.38 -9.17 -10.17
N LEU A 128 30.08 -8.95 -9.88
CA LEU A 128 29.62 -8.43 -8.59
C LEU A 128 29.76 -9.46 -7.47
N TYR A 129 29.53 -10.75 -7.73
CA TYR A 129 29.71 -11.82 -6.75
C TYR A 129 31.10 -12.47 -6.78
N GLY A 130 31.99 -12.04 -7.68
CA GLY A 130 33.38 -12.51 -7.76
C GLY A 130 34.22 -12.05 -6.56
N ALA A 131 35.19 -12.89 -6.17
CA ALA A 131 36.06 -12.65 -5.03
C ALA A 131 36.69 -11.24 -5.00
N GLU A 132 37.16 -10.68 -6.13
CA GLU A 132 37.75 -9.34 -6.15
C GLU A 132 36.78 -8.25 -5.68
N PHE A 133 35.51 -8.28 -6.11
CA PHE A 133 34.54 -7.27 -5.71
C PHE A 133 33.97 -7.52 -4.31
N ARG A 134 33.71 -8.77 -3.93
CA ARG A 134 33.35 -9.11 -2.53
C ARG A 134 34.41 -8.61 -1.54
N LYS A 135 35.69 -8.72 -1.89
CA LYS A 135 36.80 -8.20 -1.08
C LYS A 135 36.90 -6.66 -1.10
N TRP A 136 36.58 -6.01 -2.22
CA TRP A 136 36.47 -4.56 -2.30
C TRP A 136 35.35 -4.03 -1.39
N VAL A 137 34.17 -4.69 -1.38
CA VAL A 137 33.06 -4.31 -0.50
C VAL A 137 33.46 -4.49 0.97
N GLN A 138 34.12 -5.59 1.33
CA GLN A 138 34.72 -5.80 2.66
C GLN A 138 35.63 -4.64 3.09
N ASP A 139 36.60 -4.26 2.26
CA ASP A 139 37.61 -3.24 2.60
C ASP A 139 37.04 -1.82 2.70
N VAL A 140 35.92 -1.55 2.00
CA VAL A 140 35.22 -0.26 2.05
C VAL A 140 34.20 -0.19 3.18
N SER A 141 33.49 -1.28 3.48
CA SER A 141 32.36 -1.27 4.43
C SER A 141 32.71 -1.78 5.84
N GLY A 142 33.69 -2.67 5.96
CA GLY A 142 33.93 -3.44 7.17
C GLY A 142 32.87 -4.52 7.46
N ALA A 143 32.01 -4.88 6.50
CA ALA A 143 30.86 -5.77 6.70
C ALA A 143 31.20 -7.25 7.02
N GLY A 144 32.48 -7.65 6.98
CA GLY A 144 32.88 -9.06 7.10
C GLY A 144 32.72 -9.83 5.78
N ALA A 145 33.05 -11.12 5.81
CA ALA A 145 33.02 -11.97 4.62
C ALA A 145 31.61 -12.06 4.00
N LEU A 146 31.54 -12.22 2.69
CA LEU A 146 30.29 -12.20 1.90
C LEU A 146 30.24 -13.43 0.98
N SER A 147 29.05 -14.02 0.81
CA SER A 147 28.82 -15.15 -0.08
C SER A 147 29.07 -14.79 -1.55
N GLY A 148 29.74 -15.68 -2.28
CA GLY A 148 29.80 -15.69 -3.74
C GLY A 148 28.85 -16.70 -4.39
N ARG A 149 28.19 -17.56 -3.58
CA ARG A 149 27.26 -18.60 -4.02
C ARG A 149 25.79 -18.23 -3.86
N LYS A 150 25.42 -17.51 -2.81
CA LYS A 150 24.07 -16.98 -2.58
C LYS A 150 23.96 -15.63 -3.26
N THR A 151 23.80 -15.68 -4.59
CA THR A 151 23.59 -14.49 -5.43
C THR A 151 22.11 -14.15 -5.44
N ASP A 152 21.76 -12.90 -5.19
CA ASP A 152 20.37 -12.44 -5.17
C ASP A 152 20.30 -11.06 -5.82
N MET A 153 19.70 -10.97 -7.01
CA MET A 153 19.92 -9.83 -7.90
C MET A 153 18.76 -9.57 -8.90
N ALA A 154 17.68 -8.97 -8.42
CA ALA A 154 16.47 -8.68 -9.21
C ALA A 154 16.59 -7.46 -10.16
N VAL A 155 15.67 -7.37 -11.14
CA VAL A 155 15.51 -6.19 -12.02
C VAL A 155 14.11 -5.60 -11.88
N ASN A 156 14.07 -4.38 -11.33
CA ASN A 156 12.83 -3.61 -11.17
C ASN A 156 12.81 -2.44 -12.16
N VAL A 157 11.65 -2.02 -12.64
CA VAL A 157 11.47 -0.85 -13.51
C VAL A 157 10.42 0.05 -12.89
N TYR A 158 10.77 1.30 -12.66
CA TYR A 158 9.84 2.31 -12.14
C TYR A 158 9.49 3.24 -13.32
N LEU A 159 8.29 3.04 -13.88
CA LEU A 159 7.63 3.97 -14.80
C LEU A 159 7.08 5.18 -14.03
N PRO A 160 6.56 6.24 -14.68
CA PRO A 160 5.87 7.33 -14.00
C PRO A 160 4.78 6.85 -13.03
N GLY A 161 4.70 7.52 -11.87
CA GLY A 161 3.87 7.09 -10.73
C GLY A 161 4.47 5.94 -9.91
N GLY A 162 5.48 5.23 -10.44
CA GLY A 162 6.13 4.11 -9.78
C GLY A 162 6.99 4.54 -8.59
N HIS A 163 6.85 3.82 -7.47
CA HIS A 163 7.41 4.15 -6.16
C HIS A 163 7.65 2.89 -5.32
N LEU A 164 8.47 3.01 -4.27
CA LEU A 164 8.59 2.06 -3.16
C LEU A 164 8.69 2.88 -1.88
N LEU A 165 7.76 2.72 -0.94
CA LEU A 165 7.63 3.57 0.25
C LEU A 165 8.65 3.22 1.34
N CYS A 166 8.53 3.81 2.53
CA CYS A 166 9.53 3.62 3.58
C CYS A 166 9.53 2.19 4.14
N HIS A 167 10.71 1.58 4.14
CA HIS A 167 11.08 0.27 4.70
C HIS A 167 12.60 0.36 4.98
N ASP A 168 13.35 -0.73 5.18
CA ASP A 168 14.80 -0.67 5.49
C ASP A 168 15.77 -1.43 4.53
N ASP A 169 15.46 -1.51 3.20
CA ASP A 169 15.96 -2.46 2.16
C ASP A 169 16.75 -3.63 2.76
N VAL A 170 15.97 -4.65 3.06
CA VAL A 170 16.17 -5.89 2.32
C VAL A 170 15.88 -5.54 0.81
N ILE A 171 16.94 -5.43 -0.04
CA ILE A 171 17.04 -5.45 -1.56
C ILE A 171 16.07 -4.53 -2.43
N GLY A 172 16.43 -3.43 -3.19
CA GLY A 172 17.66 -2.69 -3.69
C GLY A 172 17.51 -1.92 -5.07
N SER A 173 18.51 -1.19 -5.70
CA SER A 173 18.33 -0.49 -7.04
C SER A 173 19.51 0.12 -7.94
N ARG A 174 19.20 0.71 -9.15
CA ARG A 174 20.02 1.61 -10.11
C ARG A 174 19.29 2.99 -10.37
N ARG A 175 19.46 3.91 -11.38
CA ARG A 175 20.08 4.06 -12.76
C ARG A 175 20.28 5.58 -13.18
N PRO A 176 20.65 6.01 -14.43
CA PRO A 176 20.85 7.44 -14.75
C PRO A 176 19.60 8.29 -14.65
N TRP A 177 19.77 9.51 -14.14
CA TRP A 177 18.67 10.32 -13.67
C TRP A 177 18.97 11.81 -13.65
N LYS A 178 17.94 12.63 -13.42
CA LYS A 178 18.04 14.02 -12.97
C LYS A 178 17.21 14.18 -11.68
N PRO A 179 17.62 14.97 -10.68
CA PRO A 179 16.89 15.10 -9.42
C PRO A 179 15.42 15.55 -9.59
N GLU A 180 15.13 16.36 -10.61
CA GLU A 180 13.79 16.83 -10.93
C GLU A 180 12.82 15.75 -11.46
N TRP A 181 13.31 14.54 -11.74
CA TRP A 181 12.50 13.39 -12.18
C TRP A 181 11.96 12.54 -11.01
N GLY A 182 12.31 12.85 -9.76
CA GLY A 182 11.87 12.07 -8.59
C GLY A 182 12.82 10.91 -8.32
N GLY A 183 12.33 9.67 -8.19
CA GLY A 183 13.13 8.43 -8.32
C GLY A 183 14.35 8.25 -7.40
N ALA A 184 14.56 9.16 -6.45
CA ALA A 184 15.71 9.20 -5.57
C ALA A 184 15.62 8.16 -4.46
N LEU A 185 16.76 7.59 -4.08
CA LEU A 185 16.89 6.83 -2.85
C LEU A 185 16.95 7.84 -1.69
N ARG A 186 15.96 7.84 -0.77
CA ARG A 186 15.88 8.82 0.32
C ARG A 186 16.05 8.13 1.67
N LEU A 187 17.11 8.45 2.41
CA LEU A 187 17.44 7.77 3.68
C LEU A 187 16.88 8.53 4.89
N TYR A 188 16.29 7.80 5.84
CA TYR A 188 15.70 8.35 7.06
C TYR A 188 16.65 8.28 8.25
N ALA A 189 16.76 9.39 8.99
CA ALA A 189 17.42 9.39 10.28
C ALA A 189 16.48 8.83 11.35
N THR A 190 16.99 7.90 12.17
CA THR A 190 16.29 7.45 13.37
C THR A 190 16.38 8.48 14.50
N GLU A 191 15.46 8.37 15.46
CA GLU A 191 15.59 8.92 16.81
C GLU A 191 15.47 7.82 17.85
N THR A 192 16.27 7.93 18.90
CA THR A 192 16.28 6.98 20.01
C THR A 192 15.10 7.26 20.93
N LYS A 193 14.22 6.27 21.11
CA LYS A 193 13.14 6.25 22.09
C LYS A 193 13.52 5.36 23.27
N VAL A 194 12.90 5.61 24.41
CA VAL A 194 13.00 4.77 25.61
C VAL A 194 11.58 4.56 26.14
N ASP A 195 11.23 3.32 26.50
CA ASP A 195 9.93 2.99 27.07
C ASP A 195 9.89 3.09 28.61
N ALA A 196 8.77 2.70 29.22
CA ALA A 196 8.58 2.74 30.67
C ALA A 196 9.50 1.77 31.43
N ASP A 197 9.93 0.68 30.79
CA ASP A 197 10.84 -0.33 31.37
C ASP A 197 12.33 0.06 31.20
N GLY A 198 12.61 1.19 30.54
CA GLY A 198 13.96 1.66 30.24
C GLY A 198 14.58 1.02 28.99
N LYS A 199 13.81 0.23 28.23
CA LYS A 199 14.26 -0.40 26.99
C LYS A 199 14.35 0.65 25.89
N THR A 200 15.41 0.57 25.10
CA THR A 200 15.73 1.52 24.04
C THR A 200 15.31 1.00 22.67
N PHE A 201 14.69 1.87 21.85
CA PHE A 201 14.24 1.59 20.49
C PHE A 201 14.77 2.66 19.53
N LYS A 202 14.93 2.32 18.25
CA LYS A 202 15.24 3.28 17.18
C LYS A 202 14.00 3.39 16.29
N VAL A 203 13.52 4.62 16.08
CA VAL A 203 12.29 4.90 15.31
C VAL A 203 12.64 5.92 14.22
N PRO A 204 12.31 5.69 12.94
CA PRO A 204 12.60 6.64 11.88
C PRO A 204 11.75 7.90 11.99
N LYS A 205 12.36 9.06 11.74
CA LYS A 205 11.66 10.34 11.67
C LYS A 205 10.74 10.37 10.45
N SER A 206 9.63 11.11 10.51
CA SER A 206 8.66 11.23 9.40
C SER A 206 9.17 11.98 8.15
N LYS A 207 10.46 12.36 8.12
CA LYS A 207 11.14 12.97 6.96
C LYS A 207 12.55 12.39 6.82
N TRP A 208 12.93 12.12 5.58
CA TRP A 208 14.28 11.71 5.20
C TRP A 208 15.30 12.82 5.51
N SER A 209 16.53 12.44 5.86
CA SER A 209 17.66 13.38 6.05
C SER A 209 18.62 13.41 4.85
N ARG A 210 18.61 12.36 4.03
CA ARG A 210 19.48 12.18 2.86
C ARG A 210 18.63 11.95 1.62
N VAL A 211 19.05 12.49 0.49
CA VAL A 211 18.48 12.21 -0.85
C VAL A 211 19.64 11.88 -1.78
N ILE A 212 19.54 10.75 -2.47
CA ILE A 212 20.52 10.26 -3.43
C ILE A 212 19.81 10.08 -4.78
N PRO A 213 19.85 11.11 -5.66
CA PRO A 213 19.42 10.95 -7.04
C PRO A 213 20.31 9.89 -7.70
N PRO A 214 19.72 8.85 -8.32
CA PRO A 214 20.53 7.80 -8.93
C PRO A 214 21.27 8.34 -10.17
N ALA A 215 22.32 7.66 -10.64
CA ALA A 215 23.10 8.11 -11.80
C ALA A 215 23.52 6.96 -12.73
N TRP A 216 24.04 7.28 -13.92
CA TRP A 216 24.53 6.22 -14.81
C TRP A 216 25.66 5.50 -14.11
N ASN A 217 25.63 4.17 -14.17
CA ASN A 217 26.73 3.37 -13.65
C ASN A 217 27.06 3.69 -12.18
N GLN A 218 26.03 4.11 -11.41
CA GLN A 218 26.12 4.38 -9.99
C GLN A 218 25.69 3.14 -9.21
N LEU A 219 26.45 2.81 -8.16
CA LEU A 219 26.02 1.93 -7.09
C LEU A 219 25.84 2.78 -5.83
N SER A 220 24.69 2.63 -5.17
CA SER A 220 24.47 3.10 -3.81
C SER A 220 24.26 1.87 -2.93
N PHE A 221 24.99 1.75 -1.83
CA PHE A 221 24.87 0.60 -0.91
C PHE A 221 25.09 1.02 0.55
N PHE A 222 24.60 0.18 1.46
CA PHE A 222 24.71 0.28 2.91
C PHE A 222 24.73 -1.14 3.49
N ALA A 223 25.16 -1.29 4.74
CA ALA A 223 24.86 -2.51 5.48
C ALA A 223 23.37 -2.53 5.86
N VAL A 224 22.71 -3.68 5.76
CA VAL A 224 21.36 -3.87 6.32
C VAL A 224 21.49 -3.82 7.84
N GLN A 225 20.67 -2.99 8.48
CA GLN A 225 20.70 -2.76 9.93
C GLN A 225 19.26 -2.71 10.44
N PRO A 226 18.70 -3.81 10.98
CA PRO A 226 17.29 -3.89 11.36
C PRO A 226 16.85 -2.72 12.25
N GLY A 227 15.83 -1.97 11.84
CA GLY A 227 15.36 -0.81 12.60
C GLY A 227 16.32 0.40 12.57
N GLU A 228 17.30 0.43 11.66
CA GLU A 228 18.17 1.58 11.40
C GLU A 228 18.27 1.96 9.93
N SER A 229 18.38 1.00 9.01
CA SER A 229 18.65 1.23 7.58
C SER A 229 17.44 1.76 6.79
N PHE A 230 16.56 2.56 7.42
CA PHE A 230 15.32 3.03 6.80
C PHE A 230 15.52 3.96 5.60
N HIS A 231 14.82 3.69 4.49
CA HIS A 231 14.78 4.52 3.29
C HIS A 231 13.58 4.19 2.39
N ASP A 232 13.45 4.93 1.30
CA ASP A 232 12.45 4.70 0.26
C ASP A 232 13.02 4.98 -1.14
N VAL A 233 12.26 4.63 -2.18
CA VAL A 233 12.42 5.15 -3.55
C VAL A 233 11.30 6.15 -3.81
N GLU A 234 11.68 7.42 -3.92
CA GLU A 234 10.78 8.50 -4.34
C GLU A 234 10.07 8.16 -5.65
N GLU A 235 8.79 8.52 -5.75
CA GLU A 235 7.99 8.41 -6.96
C GLU A 235 8.75 8.92 -8.19
N VAL A 236 8.73 8.15 -9.28
CA VAL A 236 9.15 8.63 -10.60
C VAL A 236 8.08 9.59 -11.11
N TYR A 237 8.43 10.87 -11.23
CA TYR A 237 7.48 11.89 -11.61
C TYR A 237 7.16 11.85 -13.10
N HIS A 238 5.86 11.95 -13.42
CA HIS A 238 5.37 12.13 -14.79
C HIS A 238 6.04 13.34 -15.47
N PRO A 239 6.21 13.31 -16.80
CA PRO A 239 6.61 14.50 -17.55
C PRO A 239 5.62 15.66 -17.32
N SER A 240 6.15 16.88 -17.35
CA SER A 240 5.33 18.10 -17.44
C SER A 240 4.64 18.16 -18.79
N GLU A 241 3.47 18.78 -18.86
CA GLU A 241 2.71 18.96 -20.12
C GLU A 241 3.53 19.70 -21.20
N ASP A 242 4.46 20.59 -20.80
CA ASP A 242 5.41 21.28 -21.69
C ASP A 242 6.61 20.42 -22.15
N ALA A 243 6.74 19.16 -21.72
CA ALA A 243 7.87 18.31 -22.10
C ALA A 243 7.64 17.63 -23.46
N GLY A 244 8.30 18.14 -24.50
CA GLY A 244 8.27 17.55 -25.84
C GLY A 244 8.91 16.16 -25.93
N GLU A 245 8.79 15.55 -27.12
CA GLU A 245 9.17 14.16 -27.44
C GLU A 245 10.64 13.79 -27.19
N GLU A 246 11.53 14.76 -26.94
CA GLU A 246 12.98 14.57 -26.75
C GLU A 246 13.37 13.68 -25.55
N ASP A 247 12.46 13.44 -24.59
CA ASP A 247 12.76 12.65 -23.38
C ASP A 247 12.80 11.12 -23.61
N GLY A 248 12.26 10.62 -24.74
CA GLY A 248 12.46 9.24 -25.21
C GLY A 248 11.91 8.12 -24.31
N GLY A 249 10.97 8.44 -23.40
CA GLY A 249 10.37 7.51 -22.43
C GLY A 249 11.12 7.47 -21.10
N ARG A 250 10.58 8.15 -20.08
CA ARG A 250 11.17 8.20 -18.73
C ARG A 250 10.91 6.93 -17.94
N PHE A 251 11.96 6.21 -17.56
CA PHE A 251 11.86 5.11 -16.58
C PHE A 251 13.17 4.86 -15.81
N ARG A 252 13.05 4.55 -14.52
CA ARG A 252 14.15 4.16 -13.64
C ARG A 252 14.23 2.63 -13.59
N MET A 253 14.99 2.02 -14.51
CA MET A 253 15.30 0.58 -14.46
C MET A 253 16.42 0.29 -13.42
N ALA A 254 16.20 -0.59 -12.47
CA ALA A 254 17.03 -0.90 -11.29
C ALA A 254 17.71 -2.30 -11.38
N ILE A 255 18.93 -2.47 -10.87
CA ILE A 255 19.46 -3.79 -10.43
C ILE A 255 19.38 -3.67 -8.93
N SER A 256 18.53 -4.48 -8.35
CA SER A 256 18.49 -4.68 -6.93
C SER A 256 19.46 -5.83 -6.63
N GLY A 257 20.22 -5.81 -5.54
CA GLY A 257 20.95 -7.01 -5.12
C GLY A 257 21.36 -7.01 -3.64
N TRP A 258 21.46 -8.21 -3.06
CA TRP A 258 21.99 -8.44 -1.71
C TRP A 258 23.42 -8.98 -1.78
N PHE A 259 24.21 -8.78 -0.71
CA PHE A 259 25.28 -9.70 -0.35
C PHE A 259 24.88 -10.41 0.94
N HIS A 260 24.77 -11.73 0.90
CA HIS A 260 24.50 -12.53 2.10
C HIS A 260 25.80 -12.89 2.81
N ILE A 261 25.68 -13.26 4.08
CA ILE A 261 26.75 -13.93 4.83
C ILE A 261 27.17 -15.25 4.15
N PRO A 262 28.43 -15.71 4.31
CA PRO A 262 28.94 -16.87 3.59
C PRO A 262 28.18 -18.14 3.97
N GLN A 263 28.05 -19.04 3.01
CA GLN A 263 27.33 -20.31 3.13
C GLN A 263 28.31 -21.47 3.38
N ASP A 264 27.80 -22.65 3.73
CA ASP A 264 28.67 -23.81 4.03
C ASP A 264 29.63 -24.14 2.87
N GLY A 265 30.92 -24.24 3.20
CA GLY A 265 32.03 -24.38 2.27
C GLY A 265 32.63 -23.07 1.72
N GLU A 266 32.15 -21.89 2.11
CA GLU A 266 32.73 -20.59 1.71
C GLU A 266 33.71 -20.00 2.74
N GLU A 267 34.59 -19.10 2.28
CA GLU A 267 35.50 -18.36 3.17
C GLU A 267 34.72 -17.44 4.12
N GLY A 268 34.98 -17.57 5.43
CA GLY A 268 34.30 -16.80 6.47
C GLY A 268 32.93 -17.33 6.88
N TYR A 269 32.55 -18.55 6.50
CA TYR A 269 31.36 -19.21 7.03
C TYR A 269 31.47 -19.51 8.53
N GLU A 270 30.45 -19.10 9.29
CA GLU A 270 30.30 -19.39 10.72
C GLU A 270 29.00 -20.19 10.95
N PRO A 271 29.07 -21.49 11.32
CA PRO A 271 27.89 -22.32 11.55
C PRO A 271 26.98 -21.76 12.63
N GLY A 272 25.67 -21.64 12.35
CA GLY A 272 24.69 -21.05 13.24
C GLY A 272 24.56 -19.52 13.13
N LEU A 273 25.42 -18.84 12.35
CA LEU A 273 25.36 -17.39 12.22
C LEU A 273 24.07 -16.94 11.52
N GLU A 274 23.68 -17.60 10.42
CA GLU A 274 22.48 -17.23 9.65
C GLU A 274 21.21 -17.39 10.48
N GLU A 275 21.05 -18.52 11.18
CA GLU A 275 19.90 -18.73 12.07
C GLU A 275 19.92 -17.76 13.27
N SER A 276 21.11 -17.36 13.76
CA SER A 276 21.21 -16.38 14.85
C SER A 276 20.88 -14.95 14.40
N MET A 277 21.31 -14.54 13.21
CA MET A 277 21.02 -13.21 12.64
C MET A 277 19.57 -13.10 12.18
N ALA A 278 19.01 -14.17 11.59
CA ALA A 278 17.58 -14.26 11.29
C ALA A 278 16.74 -14.16 12.57
N LYS A 279 17.10 -14.89 13.64
CA LYS A 279 16.43 -14.80 14.95
C LYS A 279 16.60 -13.45 15.63
N GLN A 280 17.73 -12.76 15.48
CA GLN A 280 17.90 -11.41 16.01
C GLN A 280 17.08 -10.38 15.21
N SER A 281 17.05 -10.50 13.88
CA SER A 281 16.30 -9.60 13.00
C SER A 281 14.79 -9.76 13.21
N SER A 282 14.28 -10.99 13.13
CA SER A 282 12.86 -11.29 13.44
C SER A 282 12.51 -10.91 14.87
N LEU A 283 13.33 -11.18 15.89
CA LEU A 283 13.07 -10.72 17.27
C LEU A 283 13.16 -9.19 17.42
N GLN A 284 13.80 -8.46 16.51
CA GLN A 284 13.84 -6.99 16.47
C GLN A 284 12.72 -6.38 15.63
N GLN A 285 12.11 -7.15 14.72
CA GLN A 285 10.92 -6.81 13.95
C GLN A 285 9.64 -7.12 14.74
N LEU A 286 9.55 -8.31 15.35
CA LEU A 286 8.59 -8.72 16.38
C LEU A 286 8.69 -7.89 17.69
N GLN A 287 9.59 -6.91 17.74
CA GLN A 287 9.55 -5.84 18.74
C GLN A 287 8.53 -4.75 18.36
N GLY A 288 7.32 -5.14 17.94
CA GLY A 288 6.09 -4.33 17.87
C GLY A 288 5.67 -3.68 19.20
N LYS A 289 6.49 -3.81 20.25
CA LYS A 289 6.51 -2.84 21.36
C LYS A 289 7.01 -1.45 20.96
N ALA A 290 7.52 -1.28 19.73
CA ALA A 290 7.78 0.03 19.13
C ALA A 290 6.49 0.84 18.90
N ASP A 291 5.35 0.17 18.73
CA ASP A 291 4.03 0.73 18.40
C ASP A 291 3.52 1.76 19.41
N GLN A 292 4.03 1.72 20.64
CA GLN A 292 3.79 2.76 21.64
C GLN A 292 4.34 4.15 21.20
N PHE A 293 5.26 4.21 20.23
CA PHE A 293 5.83 5.44 19.68
C PHE A 293 5.15 5.88 18.37
N ASP A 294 4.16 5.14 17.91
CA ASP A 294 3.34 5.49 16.75
C ASP A 294 2.45 6.68 17.10
N GLU A 295 2.29 7.60 16.15
CA GLU A 295 1.51 8.82 16.31
C GLU A 295 0.67 9.07 15.05
N PRO A 296 -0.64 9.34 15.18
CA PRO A 296 -1.40 9.44 16.43
C PRO A 296 -1.70 8.08 17.06
N ARG A 297 -1.57 7.98 18.39
CA ARG A 297 -2.26 6.92 19.16
C ARG A 297 -3.76 7.19 19.16
N ALA A 298 -4.59 6.15 19.31
CA ALA A 298 -6.03 6.32 19.55
C ALA A 298 -6.30 7.15 20.82
N ILE A 299 -7.32 8.02 20.77
CA ILE A 299 -7.80 8.80 21.93
C ILE A 299 -9.31 8.61 22.02
N TRP A 300 -9.73 7.74 22.93
CA TRP A 300 -11.13 7.39 23.14
C TRP A 300 -11.86 8.45 23.96
N LEU A 301 -12.76 9.18 23.28
CA LEU A 301 -13.64 10.19 23.85
C LEU A 301 -15.01 9.59 24.19
N ASP A 302 -15.63 10.08 25.26
CA ASP A 302 -17.00 9.75 25.64
C ASP A 302 -17.99 10.76 25.02
N PRO A 303 -18.91 10.31 24.12
CA PRO A 303 -19.89 11.20 23.48
C PRO A 303 -20.96 11.78 24.43
N ALA A 304 -21.28 11.10 25.54
CA ALA A 304 -22.18 11.63 26.57
C ALA A 304 -21.52 12.76 27.39
N LYS A 305 -20.18 12.84 27.39
CA LYS A 305 -19.40 13.97 27.92
C LYS A 305 -19.17 15.11 26.89
N ALA A 306 -19.74 15.03 25.68
CA ALA A 306 -19.59 16.07 24.64
C ALA A 306 -20.47 17.31 24.89
N LYS A 307 -19.87 18.50 24.72
CA LYS A 307 -20.59 19.78 24.87
C LYS A 307 -21.06 20.30 23.51
N ARG A 308 -22.37 20.34 23.30
CA ARG A 308 -22.96 21.06 22.15
C ARG A 308 -22.64 22.56 22.26
N PRO A 309 -22.16 23.21 21.18
CA PRO A 309 -22.14 24.66 21.10
C PRO A 309 -23.56 25.23 21.20
N ASP A 310 -23.75 26.34 21.93
CA ASP A 310 -25.04 27.06 22.01
C ASP A 310 -25.32 27.85 20.71
N LEU A 311 -25.47 27.14 19.59
CA LEU A 311 -25.79 27.69 18.28
C LEU A 311 -27.30 27.95 18.15
N HIS A 312 -27.69 29.21 18.32
CA HIS A 312 -29.03 29.76 18.12
C HIS A 312 -30.19 29.17 18.95
N ASN A 313 -30.47 29.80 20.10
CA ASN A 313 -31.81 29.95 20.69
C ASN A 313 -32.70 28.70 20.92
N ALA A 314 -32.14 27.48 20.94
CA ALA A 314 -32.85 26.29 21.40
C ALA A 314 -33.45 26.54 22.80
N ARG A 315 -34.79 26.52 22.90
CA ARG A 315 -35.50 26.84 24.15
C ARG A 315 -35.30 25.71 25.16
N ARG A 316 -34.41 25.91 26.14
CA ARG A 316 -34.20 24.99 27.27
C ARG A 316 -35.44 24.96 28.19
N ASN A 317 -36.48 24.25 27.78
CA ASN A 317 -37.59 23.86 28.64
C ASN A 317 -37.07 22.83 29.65
N GLY A 318 -37.06 23.17 30.94
CA GLY A 318 -36.54 22.30 31.99
C GLY A 318 -37.47 21.12 32.31
N ALA A 319 -37.23 19.97 31.70
CA ALA A 319 -37.84 18.70 32.08
C ALA A 319 -37.06 18.02 33.22
N SER A 320 -37.76 17.27 34.08
CA SER A 320 -37.18 16.70 35.31
C SER A 320 -36.39 15.40 35.07
N THR A 321 -35.26 15.26 35.76
CA THR A 321 -34.34 14.10 35.73
C THR A 321 -34.93 12.83 36.39
N LYS A 322 -36.00 12.27 35.83
CA LYS A 322 -36.69 11.07 36.38
C LYS A 322 -37.35 10.12 35.36
N ARG A 323 -36.96 10.22 34.09
CA ARG A 323 -37.21 9.27 32.99
C ARG A 323 -35.90 9.21 32.19
N ARG A 324 -34.96 8.37 32.59
CA ARG A 324 -33.59 8.46 32.05
C ARG A 324 -32.89 7.15 31.74
N GLU A 325 -33.60 6.04 31.87
CA GLU A 325 -33.05 4.69 31.65
C GLU A 325 -33.76 3.97 30.48
N GLU A 326 -34.99 4.38 30.12
CA GLU A 326 -35.77 3.80 29.01
C GLU A 326 -35.76 4.65 27.71
N ASP A 327 -35.40 5.94 27.79
CA ASP A 327 -35.48 6.91 26.67
C ASP A 327 -34.10 7.26 26.03
N GLU A 328 -32.98 6.60 26.42
CA GLU A 328 -31.64 7.03 25.96
C GLU A 328 -31.19 6.52 24.58
N ALA A 329 -31.85 5.50 24.00
CA ALA A 329 -31.52 5.00 22.65
C ALA A 329 -32.02 5.93 21.52
N ALA A 330 -33.29 6.35 21.57
CA ALA A 330 -33.96 7.05 20.47
C ALA A 330 -33.44 8.49 20.24
N LEU A 331 -33.44 8.94 18.98
CA LEU A 331 -33.18 10.34 18.62
C LEU A 331 -34.33 11.24 19.07
N SER A 332 -34.02 12.26 19.87
CA SER A 332 -34.98 13.30 20.28
C SER A 332 -35.10 14.41 19.23
N GLU A 333 -36.14 15.26 19.29
CA GLU A 333 -36.25 16.47 18.44
C GLU A 333 -34.96 17.31 18.49
N ALA A 334 -34.34 17.45 19.67
CA ALA A 334 -33.09 18.19 19.86
C ALA A 334 -31.85 17.46 19.30
N ASP A 335 -31.91 16.15 19.09
CA ASP A 335 -30.88 15.39 18.36
C ASP A 335 -31.05 15.61 16.85
N LEU A 336 -32.28 15.53 16.32
CA LEU A 336 -32.59 15.79 14.92
C LEU A 336 -32.26 17.25 14.50
N ASP A 337 -32.69 18.24 15.28
CA ASP A 337 -32.34 19.67 15.10
C ASP A 337 -30.81 19.93 15.10
N PHE A 338 -30.03 19.04 15.71
CA PHE A 338 -28.57 19.11 15.68
C PHE A 338 -28.00 18.42 14.43
N LEU A 339 -28.43 17.19 14.12
CA LEU A 339 -27.93 16.43 12.97
C LEU A 339 -28.27 17.11 11.64
N LEU A 340 -29.45 17.71 11.50
CA LEU A 340 -29.89 18.49 10.33
C LEU A 340 -29.04 19.74 10.02
N GLN A 341 -28.13 20.14 10.92
CA GLN A 341 -27.15 21.21 10.65
C GLN A 341 -25.94 20.71 9.84
N TYR A 342 -25.73 19.39 9.81
CA TYR A 342 -24.58 18.74 9.20
C TYR A 342 -24.98 17.74 8.12
N MET A 343 -25.88 16.81 8.43
CA MET A 343 -26.28 15.65 7.59
C MET A 343 -27.45 15.95 6.65
N THR A 344 -27.51 15.20 5.54
CA THR A 344 -28.64 15.22 4.60
C THR A 344 -29.89 14.60 5.25
N PRO A 345 -31.09 15.21 5.12
CA PRO A 345 -32.29 14.77 5.86
C PRO A 345 -32.74 13.34 5.60
N ASN A 346 -32.47 12.77 4.41
CA ASN A 346 -32.92 11.42 4.03
C ASN A 346 -32.43 10.36 5.03
N TYR A 347 -31.14 10.43 5.41
CA TYR A 347 -30.51 9.55 6.39
C TYR A 347 -31.04 9.71 7.83
N LEU A 348 -31.97 10.63 8.07
CA LEU A 348 -32.66 10.85 9.36
C LEU A 348 -34.15 10.49 9.31
N THR A 349 -34.63 9.89 8.21
CA THR A 349 -35.99 9.37 8.10
C THR A 349 -36.07 7.92 8.60
N PRO A 350 -37.16 7.48 9.25
CA PRO A 350 -37.26 6.11 9.77
C PRO A 350 -37.05 5.06 8.67
N ASP A 351 -37.80 5.17 7.58
CA ASP A 351 -37.78 4.25 6.44
C ASP A 351 -36.34 3.99 5.93
N THR A 352 -35.53 5.04 5.75
CA THR A 352 -34.13 4.92 5.32
C THR A 352 -33.17 4.47 6.44
N VAL A 353 -33.49 4.70 7.72
CA VAL A 353 -32.70 4.16 8.83
C VAL A 353 -32.92 2.66 8.97
N ASP A 354 -34.16 2.20 8.81
CA ASP A 354 -34.52 0.78 8.81
C ASP A 354 -33.86 0.07 7.60
N GLU A 355 -33.98 0.63 6.38
CA GLU A 355 -33.30 0.13 5.17
C GLU A 355 -31.76 0.01 5.33
N LEU A 356 -31.12 0.96 6.01
CA LEU A 356 -29.68 0.91 6.25
C LEU A 356 -29.28 -0.08 7.35
N SER A 357 -30.12 -0.27 8.37
CA SER A 357 -29.88 -1.25 9.43
C SER A 357 -29.99 -2.68 8.90
N ASP A 358 -31.00 -2.97 8.06
CA ASP A 358 -31.13 -4.25 7.36
C ASP A 358 -29.90 -4.53 6.48
N LEU A 359 -29.48 -3.55 5.67
CA LEU A 359 -28.30 -3.69 4.79
C LEU A 359 -26.99 -3.89 5.58
N PHE A 360 -26.81 -3.19 6.70
CA PHE A 360 -25.62 -3.37 7.53
C PHE A 360 -25.62 -4.72 8.26
N ALA A 361 -26.79 -5.27 8.62
CA ALA A 361 -26.89 -6.60 9.20
C ALA A 361 -26.59 -7.72 8.19
N GLU A 362 -26.83 -7.49 6.88
CA GLU A 362 -26.44 -8.44 5.81
C GLU A 362 -24.96 -8.32 5.41
N GLU A 363 -24.44 -7.10 5.22
CA GLU A 363 -23.13 -6.86 4.58
C GLU A 363 -22.02 -6.39 5.55
N SER A 364 -22.34 -6.03 6.81
CA SER A 364 -21.41 -5.44 7.79
C SER A 364 -20.69 -4.16 7.33
N THR A 365 -21.14 -3.55 6.23
CA THR A 365 -20.63 -2.29 5.68
C THR A 365 -21.76 -1.44 5.08
N LEU A 366 -21.58 -0.12 5.10
CA LEU A 366 -22.42 0.84 4.36
C LEU A 366 -21.56 1.80 3.57
N GLN A 367 -22.04 2.16 2.37
CA GLN A 367 -21.46 3.23 1.54
C GLN A 367 -22.52 4.30 1.26
N LEU A 368 -22.36 5.45 1.90
CA LEU A 368 -23.34 6.55 1.84
C LEU A 368 -22.84 7.67 0.94
N THR A 369 -23.68 8.13 0.01
CA THR A 369 -23.40 9.27 -0.88
C THR A 369 -24.14 10.53 -0.41
N ASP A 370 -23.55 11.70 -0.65
CA ASP A 370 -24.04 13.00 -0.18
C ASP A 370 -24.44 13.05 1.31
N PHE A 371 -23.61 12.44 2.17
CA PHE A 371 -23.84 12.31 3.61
C PHE A 371 -24.06 13.67 4.31
N LEU A 372 -23.22 14.66 4.01
CA LEU A 372 -23.38 16.03 4.52
C LEU A 372 -24.42 16.78 3.71
N SER A 373 -25.28 17.52 4.41
CA SER A 373 -26.27 18.44 3.83
C SER A 373 -25.63 19.37 2.79
N PRO A 374 -26.30 19.69 1.67
CA PRO A 374 -25.75 20.56 0.62
C PRO A 374 -25.24 21.91 1.14
N LYS A 375 -25.88 22.46 2.18
CA LYS A 375 -25.46 23.69 2.86
C LYS A 375 -24.12 23.55 3.59
N PHE A 376 -23.94 22.48 4.38
CA PHE A 376 -22.70 22.24 5.10
C PHE A 376 -21.58 21.84 4.12
N ALA A 377 -21.88 20.94 3.18
CA ALA A 377 -20.96 20.52 2.12
C ALA A 377 -20.45 21.71 1.30
N THR A 378 -21.32 22.62 0.84
CA THR A 378 -20.91 23.85 0.12
C THR A 378 -19.96 24.71 0.96
N THR A 379 -20.25 24.86 2.25
CA THR A 379 -19.43 25.66 3.18
C THR A 379 -18.06 25.02 3.41
N LEU A 380 -18.00 23.68 3.50
CA LEU A 380 -16.78 22.90 3.62
C LEU A 380 -15.95 22.93 2.33
N ARG A 381 -16.56 22.79 1.15
CA ARG A 381 -15.85 22.84 -0.15
C ARG A 381 -15.21 24.21 -0.37
N ALA A 382 -15.88 25.29 0.07
CA ALA A 382 -15.33 26.63 0.07
C ALA A 382 -14.09 26.81 0.97
N GLN A 383 -13.93 26.02 2.05
CA GLN A 383 -12.71 26.02 2.88
C GLN A 383 -11.48 25.61 2.05
N PHE A 384 -11.63 24.65 1.14
CA PHE A 384 -10.54 24.18 0.27
C PHE A 384 -10.28 25.09 -0.95
N GLY A 385 -11.30 25.83 -1.41
CA GLY A 385 -11.26 26.67 -2.62
C GLY A 385 -10.50 28.00 -2.50
N GLY A 386 -9.52 28.13 -1.60
CA GLY A 386 -8.73 29.36 -1.44
C GLY A 386 -9.41 30.51 -0.68
N SER A 387 -10.44 30.19 0.13
CA SER A 387 -11.08 31.13 1.07
C SER A 387 -10.06 31.78 2.03
N PRO A 388 -10.32 33.02 2.54
CA PRO A 388 -9.56 33.59 3.66
C PRO A 388 -9.60 32.70 4.91
N ASN A 389 -10.68 31.94 5.09
CA ASN A 389 -10.74 30.80 6.02
C ASN A 389 -10.38 29.54 5.22
N GLY A 390 -9.11 29.40 4.84
CA GLY A 390 -8.61 28.26 4.08
C GLY A 390 -8.53 26.97 4.93
N PRO A 391 -7.87 25.92 4.40
CA PRO A 391 -7.37 24.86 5.25
C PRO A 391 -6.31 25.45 6.20
N LEU A 392 -6.13 24.82 7.36
CA LEU A 392 -5.23 25.36 8.38
C LEU A 392 -3.76 25.39 7.88
N PRO A 393 -2.91 26.28 8.42
CA PRO A 393 -1.47 26.24 8.18
C PRO A 393 -0.88 24.84 8.46
N GLU A 394 0.12 24.41 7.67
CA GLU A 394 0.67 23.05 7.77
C GLU A 394 1.19 22.71 9.18
N SER A 395 1.59 23.73 9.95
CA SER A 395 2.05 23.64 11.34
C SER A 395 0.95 23.39 12.40
N GLU A 396 -0.33 23.51 12.06
CA GLU A 396 -1.45 23.16 12.95
C GLU A 396 -1.75 21.65 12.97
N TYR A 397 -1.18 20.89 12.05
CA TYR A 397 -1.38 19.45 11.91
C TYR A 397 -0.23 18.66 12.54
N GLY A 398 -0.57 17.53 13.18
CA GLY A 398 0.40 16.46 13.38
C GLY A 398 0.84 15.89 12.04
N THR A 399 2.05 15.34 11.97
CA THR A 399 2.47 14.46 10.86
C THR A 399 2.69 13.08 11.45
N SER A 400 2.00 12.07 10.90
CA SER A 400 2.02 10.73 11.46
C SER A 400 3.38 10.05 11.31
N ARG A 401 3.60 9.03 12.14
CA ARG A 401 4.80 8.20 12.17
C ARG A 401 4.49 6.86 12.86
N PRO A 402 5.27 5.80 12.59
CA PRO A 402 6.47 5.76 11.76
C PRO A 402 6.16 5.68 10.25
N PRO A 403 7.03 6.24 9.39
CA PRO A 403 6.83 6.19 7.94
C PRO A 403 6.81 4.75 7.37
N TYR A 404 7.38 3.75 8.04
CA TYR A 404 7.26 2.34 7.60
C TYR A 404 5.90 1.68 7.90
N LYS A 405 4.94 2.44 8.46
CA LYS A 405 3.53 2.03 8.58
C LYS A 405 2.58 3.05 7.98
N HIS A 406 2.77 4.34 8.25
CA HIS A 406 1.88 5.38 7.75
C HIS A 406 2.48 6.79 7.85
N ARG A 407 2.14 7.62 6.87
CA ARG A 407 2.57 9.01 6.78
C ARG A 407 1.44 9.87 6.22
N TYR A 408 0.79 10.65 7.07
CA TYR A 408 -0.23 11.62 6.68
C TYR A 408 -0.22 12.82 7.63
N GLN A 409 -0.89 13.92 7.26
CA GLN A 409 -1.19 14.98 8.21
C GLN A 409 -2.48 14.68 8.97
N TYR A 410 -2.56 15.04 10.26
CA TYR A 410 -3.77 14.79 11.05
C TYR A 410 -4.12 15.91 12.05
N LEU A 411 -5.41 15.98 12.38
CA LEU A 411 -5.97 16.65 13.56
C LEU A 411 -6.71 15.61 14.39
N GLN A 412 -6.58 15.69 15.72
CA GLN A 412 -7.22 14.77 16.65
C GLN A 412 -7.88 15.53 17.81
N PRO A 413 -9.11 15.17 18.23
CA PRO A 413 -9.75 15.80 19.37
C PRO A 413 -9.22 15.16 20.68
N THR A 414 -8.43 15.93 21.43
CA THR A 414 -7.87 15.50 22.72
C THR A 414 -8.81 15.70 23.91
N THR A 415 -9.95 16.38 23.72
CA THR A 415 -10.98 16.58 24.74
C THR A 415 -12.37 16.66 24.11
N THR A 416 -13.42 16.42 24.90
CA THR A 416 -14.84 16.57 24.49
C THR A 416 -15.35 18.03 24.45
N THR A 417 -14.44 19.02 24.53
CA THR A 417 -14.78 20.46 24.44
C THR A 417 -14.19 21.03 23.14
N PRO A 418 -15.02 21.47 22.17
CA PRO A 418 -14.53 21.95 20.87
C PRO A 418 -13.74 23.27 20.98
N PRO A 419 -12.74 23.49 20.10
CA PRO A 419 -12.08 24.78 19.97
C PRO A 419 -13.04 25.83 19.41
N ILE A 420 -12.76 27.11 19.69
CA ILE A 420 -13.66 28.23 19.33
C ILE A 420 -13.89 28.32 17.81
N SER A 421 -12.93 27.93 16.96
CA SER A 421 -13.10 27.93 15.50
C SER A 421 -14.17 26.93 15.04
N ALA A 422 -14.18 25.73 15.61
CA ALA A 422 -15.17 24.68 15.36
C ALA A 422 -16.54 25.08 15.95
N ALA A 423 -16.57 25.47 17.23
CA ALA A 423 -17.79 25.82 17.94
C ALA A 423 -18.52 27.06 17.38
N SER A 424 -17.83 27.92 16.63
CA SER A 424 -18.41 29.07 15.94
C SER A 424 -18.70 28.85 14.44
N GLY A 425 -18.53 27.62 13.93
CA GLY A 425 -18.81 27.25 12.54
C GLY A 425 -17.91 27.93 11.50
N ARG A 426 -16.78 28.54 11.92
CA ARG A 426 -15.84 29.25 11.02
C ARG A 426 -14.87 28.32 10.30
N ASP A 427 -14.71 27.13 10.86
CA ASP A 427 -13.78 26.09 10.43
C ASP A 427 -14.59 24.78 10.33
N PRO A 428 -15.30 24.56 9.20
CA PRO A 428 -16.22 23.43 9.07
C PRO A 428 -15.49 22.08 9.14
N TYR A 429 -14.23 22.00 8.71
CA TYR A 429 -13.42 20.79 8.89
C TYR A 429 -13.20 20.46 10.37
N ARG A 430 -12.77 21.43 11.22
CA ARG A 430 -12.75 21.19 12.67
C ARG A 430 -14.17 21.04 13.27
N ALA A 431 -15.23 21.57 12.66
CA ALA A 431 -16.60 21.34 13.14
C ALA A 431 -17.04 19.87 12.98
N LEU A 432 -16.64 19.18 11.90
CA LEU A 432 -16.82 17.73 11.79
C LEU A 432 -16.09 17.00 12.93
N THR A 433 -14.77 17.19 13.03
CA THR A 433 -13.88 16.47 13.96
C THR A 433 -14.15 16.73 15.45
N TYR A 434 -14.57 17.96 15.81
CA TYR A 434 -14.72 18.37 17.21
C TYR A 434 -16.18 18.62 17.66
N VAL A 435 -17.17 18.60 16.74
CA VAL A 435 -18.59 18.86 17.09
C VAL A 435 -19.54 17.78 16.60
N LEU A 436 -19.51 17.38 15.32
CA LEU A 436 -20.43 16.36 14.81
C LEU A 436 -20.08 14.96 15.33
N PHE A 437 -18.90 14.45 14.95
CA PHE A 437 -18.52 13.06 15.20
C PHE A 437 -18.35 12.73 16.70
N PRO A 438 -17.84 13.62 17.58
CA PRO A 438 -17.83 13.35 19.02
C PRO A 438 -19.20 13.43 19.70
N SER A 439 -20.31 13.70 18.99
CA SER A 439 -21.60 13.97 19.62
C SER A 439 -22.40 12.71 19.96
N LEU A 440 -23.10 12.75 21.10
CA LEU A 440 -24.10 11.74 21.46
C LEU A 440 -25.20 11.57 20.39
N ALA A 441 -25.56 12.64 19.68
CA ALA A 441 -26.58 12.57 18.62
C ALA A 441 -26.08 11.76 17.41
N PHE A 442 -24.82 11.94 17.00
CA PHE A 442 -24.22 11.13 15.94
C PHE A 442 -24.03 9.66 16.40
N ARG A 443 -23.59 9.42 17.64
CA ARG A 443 -23.51 8.06 18.22
C ARG A 443 -24.86 7.34 18.18
N LYS A 444 -25.95 8.02 18.57
CA LYS A 444 -27.31 7.46 18.52
C LYS A 444 -27.71 7.09 17.09
N TRP A 445 -27.55 8.02 16.14
CA TRP A 445 -27.86 7.77 14.74
C TRP A 445 -27.07 6.59 14.18
N LEU A 446 -25.76 6.54 14.47
CA LEU A 446 -24.88 5.48 13.97
C LEU A 446 -25.31 4.11 14.52
N GLY A 447 -25.57 3.99 15.83
CA GLY A 447 -26.09 2.76 16.42
C GLY A 447 -27.49 2.36 15.93
N MET A 448 -28.31 3.32 15.46
CA MET A 448 -29.59 3.00 14.83
C MET A 448 -29.44 2.45 13.40
N VAL A 449 -28.47 2.92 12.61
CA VAL A 449 -28.22 2.41 11.24
C VAL A 449 -27.27 1.20 11.18
N THR A 450 -26.75 0.74 12.33
CA THR A 450 -25.92 -0.48 12.42
C THR A 450 -26.49 -1.54 13.35
N GLY A 451 -27.57 -1.24 14.08
CA GLY A 451 -28.08 -2.07 15.19
C GLY A 451 -27.20 -2.11 16.45
N LEU A 452 -25.97 -1.58 16.42
CA LEU A 452 -24.97 -1.80 17.46
C LEU A 452 -25.08 -0.85 18.66
N GLY A 453 -24.85 -1.40 19.85
CA GLY A 453 -24.50 -0.60 21.03
C GLY A 453 -23.07 -0.04 20.90
N LEU A 454 -22.93 1.29 21.01
CA LEU A 454 -21.66 2.00 20.80
C LEU A 454 -21.25 2.80 22.05
N GLU A 455 -20.01 2.65 22.53
CA GLU A 455 -19.50 3.38 23.70
C GLU A 455 -18.73 4.67 23.33
N ARG A 456 -17.39 4.59 23.36
CA ARG A 456 -16.45 5.71 23.16
C ARG A 456 -16.03 5.77 21.70
N THR A 457 -15.56 6.94 21.27
CA THR A 457 -15.08 7.15 19.89
C THR A 457 -13.66 7.71 19.83
N SER A 458 -12.88 7.20 18.87
CA SER A 458 -11.57 7.75 18.47
C SER A 458 -11.72 8.36 17.08
N ILE A 459 -11.21 9.57 16.85
CA ILE A 459 -11.51 10.37 15.63
C ILE A 459 -10.23 11.04 15.10
N LEU A 460 -9.97 10.92 13.80
CA LEU A 460 -8.89 11.61 13.08
C LEU A 460 -9.44 12.38 11.87
N ALA A 461 -9.14 13.67 11.79
CA ALA A 461 -9.23 14.39 10.51
C ALA A 461 -7.90 14.21 9.76
N ARG A 462 -7.85 13.48 8.64
CA ARG A 462 -6.62 13.18 7.90
C ARG A 462 -6.51 13.98 6.60
N ARG A 463 -5.27 14.29 6.22
CA ARG A 463 -4.92 14.84 4.91
C ARG A 463 -3.70 14.12 4.36
N PHE A 464 -3.84 13.53 3.18
CA PHE A 464 -2.78 12.86 2.45
C PHE A 464 -2.28 13.78 1.34
N ARG A 465 -1.10 14.39 1.54
CA ARG A 465 -0.42 15.24 0.56
C ARG A 465 0.14 14.40 -0.58
N ARG A 466 -0.15 14.81 -1.82
CA ARG A 466 0.44 14.24 -3.04
C ARG A 466 1.97 14.19 -3.02
N GLY A 467 2.53 13.09 -3.53
CA GLY A 467 3.96 12.81 -3.56
C GLY A 467 4.58 12.43 -2.20
N LEU A 468 3.80 12.39 -1.11
CA LEU A 468 4.34 12.28 0.25
C LEU A 468 3.65 11.25 1.16
N ASP A 469 2.34 11.10 1.06
CA ASP A 469 1.53 10.57 2.15
C ASP A 469 0.68 9.33 1.75
N TYR A 470 0.51 8.41 2.71
CA TYR A 470 -0.05 7.07 2.60
C TYR A 470 -0.39 6.48 3.97
N GLN A 471 -1.13 5.37 4.00
CA GLN A 471 -1.22 4.42 5.10
C GLN A 471 -1.04 3.03 4.49
N LEU A 472 -0.12 2.21 5.02
CA LEU A 472 0.12 0.83 4.59
C LEU A 472 -0.96 -0.11 5.14
N ALA A 473 -0.94 -1.37 4.68
CA ALA A 473 -1.75 -2.45 5.23
C ALA A 473 -1.49 -2.60 6.73
N GLN A 474 -2.58 -2.63 7.49
CA GLN A 474 -2.58 -2.84 8.93
C GLN A 474 -3.73 -3.78 9.25
N SER A 475 -3.43 -4.95 9.79
CA SER A 475 -4.42 -5.91 10.31
C SER A 475 -5.19 -5.33 11.50
N TYR A 476 -6.26 -6.02 11.91
CA TYR A 476 -6.89 -5.79 13.20
C TYR A 476 -6.62 -6.99 14.10
N GLU A 477 -6.08 -6.74 15.30
CA GLU A 477 -5.55 -7.77 16.22
C GLU A 477 -6.35 -7.86 17.53
N SER A 478 -7.57 -7.29 17.56
CA SER A 478 -8.47 -7.35 18.74
C SER A 478 -9.47 -8.48 18.58
N GLU A 479 -9.71 -9.21 19.66
CA GLU A 479 -10.79 -10.21 19.77
C GLU A 479 -12.17 -9.56 19.65
N GLU A 480 -12.35 -8.37 20.25
CA GLU A 480 -13.57 -7.57 20.16
C GLU A 480 -13.60 -6.77 18.85
N PRO A 481 -14.70 -6.79 18.07
CA PRO A 481 -14.82 -6.07 16.80
C PRO A 481 -15.02 -4.56 16.99
N GLN A 482 -14.72 -3.78 15.95
CA GLN A 482 -14.72 -2.32 16.00
C GLN A 482 -15.47 -1.71 14.83
N LEU A 483 -16.44 -0.84 15.14
CA LEU A 483 -17.15 -0.09 14.12
C LEU A 483 -16.30 1.10 13.66
N GLU A 484 -15.71 1.00 12.48
CA GLU A 484 -14.95 2.06 11.82
C GLU A 484 -15.84 2.86 10.84
N TYR A 485 -15.46 4.11 10.55
CA TYR A 485 -16.06 4.91 9.49
C TYR A 485 -15.05 5.88 8.86
N THR A 486 -15.23 6.24 7.59
CA THR A 486 -14.46 7.30 6.92
C THR A 486 -15.37 8.17 6.05
N LEU A 487 -15.55 9.44 6.44
CA LEU A 487 -16.18 10.46 5.60
C LEU A 487 -15.11 11.11 4.69
N CYS A 488 -15.12 10.76 3.40
CA CYS A 488 -14.26 11.37 2.40
C CYS A 488 -14.83 12.73 1.92
N ILE A 489 -13.96 13.75 1.93
CA ILE A 489 -14.28 15.14 1.56
C ILE A 489 -13.20 15.68 0.63
N THR A 490 -12.75 14.86 -0.31
CA THR A 490 -11.69 15.23 -1.25
C THR A 490 -12.28 16.13 -2.34
N PRO A 491 -11.88 17.42 -2.44
CA PRO A 491 -12.62 18.40 -3.22
C PRO A 491 -12.27 18.40 -4.72
N THR A 492 -11.13 17.80 -5.08
CA THR A 492 -10.60 17.70 -6.45
C THR A 492 -11.04 16.40 -7.12
N SER A 493 -11.25 16.42 -8.42
CA SER A 493 -11.60 15.26 -9.24
C SER A 493 -10.37 14.46 -9.74
N GLY A 494 -10.62 13.36 -10.45
CA GLY A 494 -9.63 12.56 -11.16
C GLY A 494 -9.00 11.45 -10.31
N TRP A 495 -9.81 10.69 -9.57
CA TRP A 495 -9.34 9.61 -8.67
C TRP A 495 -9.74 8.18 -9.09
N GLY A 496 -10.39 8.01 -10.24
CA GLY A 496 -10.79 6.68 -10.75
C GLY A 496 -12.14 6.15 -10.22
N GLY A 497 -13.06 7.04 -9.84
CA GLY A 497 -14.41 6.68 -9.35
C GLY A 497 -15.50 7.70 -9.70
N GLU A 498 -15.29 8.46 -10.78
CA GLU A 498 -16.24 9.45 -11.28
C GLU A 498 -16.72 8.98 -12.66
N GLU A 499 -18.03 8.91 -12.91
CA GLU A 499 -18.53 8.84 -14.29
C GLU A 499 -18.11 10.11 -15.02
N GLU A 500 -17.56 9.99 -16.24
CA GLU A 500 -17.14 11.17 -16.99
C GLU A 500 -18.34 12.03 -17.38
N GLU A 501 -18.53 13.17 -16.70
CA GLU A 501 -19.35 14.27 -17.20
C GLU A 501 -18.73 14.82 -18.50
N THR A 502 -19.06 14.16 -19.62
CA THR A 502 -18.62 14.52 -20.95
C THR A 502 -18.90 16.00 -21.20
N SER A 503 -17.82 16.78 -21.28
CA SER A 503 -17.89 18.23 -21.06
C SER A 503 -18.37 18.97 -22.30
N ALA A 504 -19.67 18.83 -22.59
CA ALA A 504 -20.36 19.55 -23.66
C ALA A 504 -20.18 21.06 -23.43
N GLY A 505 -19.38 21.69 -24.29
CA GLY A 505 -18.89 23.06 -24.11
C GLY A 505 -20.04 24.06 -23.91
N ASN A 506 -19.90 24.92 -22.90
CA ASN A 506 -20.92 25.89 -22.49
C ASN A 506 -21.08 27.02 -23.53
N GLY A 507 -21.86 26.73 -24.59
CA GLY A 507 -22.14 27.62 -25.70
C GLY A 507 -23.14 28.72 -25.34
N GLU A 508 -22.89 29.92 -25.86
CA GLU A 508 -23.60 31.18 -25.58
C GLU A 508 -25.14 31.07 -25.49
N VAL A 509 -25.71 31.52 -24.36
CA VAL A 509 -27.16 31.65 -24.21
C VAL A 509 -27.67 32.90 -24.93
N GLY A 510 -28.48 32.72 -25.98
CA GLY A 510 -29.18 33.82 -26.65
C GLY A 510 -30.36 33.36 -27.51
N GLY A 511 -31.53 33.98 -27.31
CA GLY A 511 -32.71 33.80 -28.18
C GLY A 511 -33.97 33.30 -27.44
N ASP A 512 -34.84 34.23 -27.07
CA ASP A 512 -36.20 33.97 -26.56
C ASP A 512 -37.20 33.77 -27.72
N VAL A 513 -37.94 32.66 -27.73
CA VAL A 513 -39.20 32.48 -28.48
C VAL A 513 -40.15 31.53 -27.70
N VAL A 514 -41.45 31.85 -27.70
CA VAL A 514 -42.48 31.21 -26.86
C VAL A 514 -43.43 30.30 -27.67
N GLY A 515 -43.83 29.15 -27.08
CA GLY A 515 -45.20 28.61 -27.23
C GLY A 515 -45.39 27.11 -27.52
N GLY A 516 -46.47 26.51 -26.98
CA GLY A 516 -47.20 25.42 -27.67
C GLY A 516 -47.43 24.07 -26.97
N ALA A 517 -48.14 24.04 -25.84
CA ALA A 517 -49.13 23.03 -25.36
C ALA A 517 -49.04 21.50 -25.67
N ASP A 518 -49.39 20.73 -24.62
CA ASP A 518 -50.05 19.40 -24.58
C ASP A 518 -49.39 18.13 -25.17
N GLY A 519 -49.14 17.14 -24.30
CA GLY A 519 -48.82 15.75 -24.71
C GLY A 519 -48.28 14.83 -23.61
N VAL A 520 -49.16 14.05 -22.96
CA VAL A 520 -48.82 12.91 -22.08
C VAL A 520 -49.75 11.76 -22.52
N PRO A 521 -49.24 10.58 -22.95
CA PRO A 521 -48.72 9.60 -21.99
C PRO A 521 -47.59 8.67 -22.52
N GLY A 522 -47.10 7.79 -21.63
CA GLY A 522 -46.53 6.50 -22.02
C GLY A 522 -45.11 6.24 -21.51
N SER A 523 -44.97 5.17 -20.74
CA SER A 523 -43.69 4.51 -20.45
C SER A 523 -43.10 3.88 -21.70
N ASP A 524 -41.77 3.91 -21.84
CA ASP A 524 -41.02 2.74 -22.30
C ASP A 524 -39.57 2.80 -21.77
N ALA A 525 -39.09 1.68 -21.23
CA ALA A 525 -37.73 1.57 -20.72
C ALA A 525 -36.77 1.33 -21.88
N ARG A 526 -35.91 2.31 -22.20
CA ARG A 526 -34.92 2.16 -23.28
C ARG A 526 -33.51 1.98 -22.75
N THR A 527 -33.15 0.71 -22.52
CA THR A 527 -31.77 0.26 -22.32
C THR A 527 -30.87 0.89 -23.37
N THR A 528 -29.99 1.80 -22.95
CA THR A 528 -29.06 2.48 -23.83
C THR A 528 -27.67 2.07 -23.37
N THR A 529 -27.04 1.15 -24.12
CA THR A 529 -25.70 0.64 -23.82
C THR A 529 -24.68 1.76 -23.99
N GLY A 530 -24.32 2.41 -22.88
CA GLY A 530 -23.19 3.33 -22.82
C GLY A 530 -21.91 2.58 -23.15
N VAL A 531 -21.08 3.16 -24.01
CA VAL A 531 -19.74 2.60 -24.30
C VAL A 531 -18.84 2.98 -23.14
N MET A 532 -18.47 2.00 -22.31
CA MET A 532 -17.36 2.17 -21.38
C MET A 532 -16.08 2.43 -22.18
N THR A 533 -15.53 3.62 -22.03
CA THR A 533 -14.19 3.96 -22.51
C THR A 533 -13.19 3.56 -21.44
N ASN A 534 -12.42 2.50 -21.69
CA ASN A 534 -11.44 1.97 -20.73
C ASN A 534 -10.48 3.07 -20.23
N SER A 535 -10.58 3.43 -18.96
CA SER A 535 -9.52 4.14 -18.24
C SER A 535 -8.35 3.18 -18.05
N THR A 536 -7.22 3.45 -18.68
CA THR A 536 -5.99 2.66 -18.53
C THR A 536 -5.35 2.87 -17.16
N ASP A 537 -4.73 1.83 -16.59
CA ASP A 537 -4.11 1.84 -15.24
C ASP A 537 -3.03 2.92 -15.03
N GLU A 538 -2.51 3.50 -16.13
CA GLU A 538 -1.61 4.65 -16.15
C GLU A 538 -2.19 5.91 -15.46
N ASP A 539 -3.51 6.03 -15.35
CA ASP A 539 -4.21 7.19 -14.79
C ASP A 539 -4.62 7.06 -13.32
N ASN A 540 -4.42 5.90 -12.68
CA ASN A 540 -4.68 5.73 -11.24
C ASN A 540 -3.63 6.48 -10.40
N VAL A 541 -4.05 7.58 -9.76
CA VAL A 541 -3.23 8.46 -8.90
C VAL A 541 -3.14 7.99 -7.44
N GLY A 542 -3.71 6.83 -7.11
CA GLY A 542 -3.77 6.28 -5.75
C GLY A 542 -4.72 7.06 -4.84
N GLY A 543 -4.48 7.06 -3.52
CA GLY A 543 -5.37 7.71 -2.55
C GLY A 543 -6.70 7.01 -2.28
N TYR A 544 -6.97 5.87 -2.90
CA TYR A 544 -8.12 5.04 -2.55
C TYR A 544 -7.95 4.44 -1.15
N GLU A 545 -9.07 4.26 -0.46
CA GLU A 545 -9.20 3.45 0.75
C GLU A 545 -9.49 2.01 0.33
N LEU A 546 -8.88 1.02 0.98
CA LEU A 546 -9.11 -0.39 0.66
C LEU A 546 -9.24 -1.20 1.96
N TYR A 547 -10.21 -2.09 2.00
CA TYR A 547 -10.40 -3.12 3.03
C TYR A 547 -10.34 -4.49 2.37
N MET A 548 -9.69 -5.45 3.02
CA MET A 548 -9.51 -6.82 2.54
C MET A 548 -9.46 -7.80 3.72
N ALA A 549 -9.78 -9.07 3.46
CA ALA A 549 -9.55 -10.14 4.42
C ALA A 549 -8.06 -10.28 4.78
N GLY A 550 -7.77 -10.90 5.92
CA GLY A 550 -6.44 -11.46 6.18
C GLY A 550 -6.29 -12.82 5.49
N ASP A 551 -5.05 -13.27 5.32
CA ASP A 551 -4.79 -14.67 4.97
C ASP A 551 -5.03 -15.56 6.20
N ASP A 552 -5.85 -16.61 6.06
CA ASP A 552 -6.17 -17.55 7.15
C ASP A 552 -4.94 -18.42 7.51
N GLU A 553 -4.18 -18.04 8.55
CA GLU A 553 -2.95 -18.73 8.99
C GLU A 553 -3.13 -20.22 9.39
N GLU A 554 -4.35 -20.77 9.45
CA GLU A 554 -4.63 -22.14 9.94
C GLU A 554 -4.16 -23.30 9.04
N ASN A 555 -3.48 -23.07 7.91
CA ASN A 555 -3.08 -24.15 6.98
C ASN A 555 -1.61 -24.19 6.49
N ASP A 556 -0.77 -23.20 6.80
CA ASP A 556 0.61 -23.11 6.25
C ASP A 556 1.67 -23.84 7.10
N ASP A 557 1.46 -25.15 7.30
CA ASP A 557 2.37 -26.06 8.02
C ASP A 557 3.50 -26.60 7.10
N GLU A 558 4.08 -25.75 6.22
CA GLU A 558 5.16 -26.14 5.28
C GLU A 558 6.14 -24.96 4.93
N ASP A 559 7.10 -24.69 5.83
CA ASP A 559 8.23 -23.72 5.66
C ASP A 559 9.15 -24.04 4.43
N ASP A 560 8.81 -23.56 3.22
CA ASP A 560 9.74 -23.44 2.07
C ASP A 560 9.88 -21.98 1.59
N PRO A 561 10.96 -21.27 1.95
CA PRO A 561 11.17 -19.87 1.57
C PRO A 561 11.61 -19.68 0.11
N THR A 562 11.34 -20.62 -0.80
CA THR A 562 11.75 -20.55 -2.23
C THR A 562 10.66 -20.86 -3.26
N ALA A 563 9.39 -20.99 -2.87
CA ALA A 563 8.29 -21.38 -3.75
C ALA A 563 7.66 -20.21 -4.57
N SER A 564 8.36 -19.75 -5.61
CA SER A 564 7.73 -19.07 -6.75
C SER A 564 7.68 -20.02 -7.95
N ASP A 565 6.51 -20.58 -8.27
CA ASP A 565 6.33 -21.53 -9.39
C ASP A 565 5.88 -20.82 -10.69
N ASP A 566 6.32 -21.34 -11.84
CA ASP A 566 6.33 -20.64 -13.13
C ASP A 566 5.14 -21.00 -14.05
N GLY A 567 4.40 -19.98 -14.52
CA GLY A 567 3.21 -20.18 -15.37
C GLY A 567 3.50 -20.55 -16.83
N VAL A 568 3.25 -21.81 -17.23
CA VAL A 568 3.57 -22.38 -18.57
C VAL A 568 2.59 -23.51 -18.97
N THR A 569 1.90 -23.58 -20.13
CA THR A 569 1.42 -22.62 -21.15
C THR A 569 0.18 -23.22 -21.88
N ILE A 570 -0.73 -22.38 -22.40
CA ILE A 570 -1.82 -22.69 -23.39
C ILE A 570 -1.28 -23.33 -24.71
N PRO A 571 -2.06 -24.00 -25.62
CA PRO A 571 -3.21 -23.37 -26.33
C PRO A 571 -4.31 -24.21 -27.12
N ILE A 572 -5.37 -23.49 -27.53
CA ILE A 572 -6.40 -23.68 -28.61
C ILE A 572 -7.48 -24.82 -28.64
N ASN A 573 -8.73 -24.32 -28.82
CA ASN A 573 -9.83 -24.77 -29.73
C ASN A 573 -10.96 -25.72 -29.21
N PRO A 574 -12.20 -25.64 -29.78
CA PRO A 574 -13.36 -25.31 -28.95
C PRO A 574 -14.61 -26.21 -29.18
N ILE A 575 -15.80 -25.69 -28.77
CA ILE A 575 -17.20 -26.11 -29.07
C ILE A 575 -17.95 -26.74 -27.87
N SER A 576 -18.77 -25.94 -27.18
CA SER A 576 -20.25 -26.12 -27.10
C SER A 576 -20.93 -25.00 -26.31
N ARG A 577 -22.20 -24.69 -26.63
CA ARG A 577 -23.05 -23.73 -25.90
C ARG A 577 -24.17 -24.46 -25.15
N SER A 578 -24.62 -23.92 -24.02
CA SER A 578 -25.97 -24.17 -23.49
C SER A 578 -26.47 -23.01 -22.62
N HIS A 579 -27.66 -22.48 -22.94
CA HIS A 579 -28.40 -21.61 -22.02
C HIS A 579 -29.15 -22.45 -20.98
N THR A 580 -29.13 -22.02 -19.71
CA THR A 580 -30.31 -21.87 -18.81
C THR A 580 -29.86 -21.23 -17.50
N GLY A 581 -30.70 -20.41 -16.87
CA GLY A 581 -30.45 -19.88 -15.53
C GLY A 581 -30.88 -20.84 -14.40
N ALA A 582 -30.37 -20.58 -13.19
CA ALA A 582 -30.53 -21.33 -11.94
C ALA A 582 -29.92 -22.76 -11.90
N GLY A 583 -29.03 -23.02 -10.92
CA GLY A 583 -28.46 -24.36 -10.71
C GLY A 583 -27.28 -24.45 -9.73
N ASP A 584 -27.60 -24.64 -8.44
CA ASP A 584 -26.84 -25.36 -7.40
C ASP A 584 -25.37 -25.02 -7.07
N ARG A 585 -25.16 -24.54 -5.83
CA ARG A 585 -23.92 -24.70 -5.05
C ARG A 585 -23.47 -26.17 -5.07
N ARG A 586 -22.16 -26.44 -5.23
CA ARG A 586 -21.59 -27.80 -5.07
C ARG A 586 -20.49 -27.83 -4.02
N SER A 587 -20.43 -28.94 -3.28
CA SER A 587 -19.45 -29.15 -2.21
C SER A 587 -18.01 -29.16 -2.72
N ALA A 588 -17.11 -28.55 -1.97
CA ALA A 588 -15.69 -28.51 -2.26
C ALA A 588 -15.09 -29.90 -2.54
N LYS A 589 -14.18 -29.95 -3.52
CA LYS A 589 -13.23 -31.05 -3.69
C LYS A 589 -11.87 -30.47 -4.01
N THR A 590 -10.87 -30.88 -3.25
CA THR A 590 -9.53 -30.32 -3.20
C THR A 590 -8.89 -30.24 -4.59
N ARG A 591 -8.70 -29.00 -5.06
CA ARG A 591 -7.66 -28.63 -6.03
C ARG A 591 -6.66 -27.77 -5.27
N ARG A 592 -5.38 -27.90 -5.59
CA ARG A 592 -4.37 -26.94 -5.12
C ARG A 592 -4.66 -25.58 -5.77
N LYS A 593 -4.77 -24.51 -4.97
CA LYS A 593 -4.66 -23.14 -5.49
C LYS A 593 -3.24 -22.95 -6.08
N PRO A 594 -3.05 -22.14 -7.13
CA PRO A 594 -1.75 -21.50 -7.35
C PRO A 594 -1.49 -20.51 -6.19
N THR A 595 -0.24 -20.40 -5.74
CA THR A 595 0.14 -19.41 -4.72
C THR A 595 0.38 -18.06 -5.39
N HIS A 596 -0.61 -17.17 -5.32
CA HIS A 596 -0.45 -15.76 -5.71
C HIS A 596 0.51 -15.05 -4.75
N ASP A 597 1.04 -13.90 -5.17
CA ASP A 597 1.81 -13.00 -4.29
C ASP A 597 0.82 -12.28 -3.35
N PRO A 598 0.78 -12.58 -2.04
CA PRO A 598 -0.28 -12.11 -1.14
C PRO A 598 -0.27 -10.59 -0.93
N ALA A 599 0.81 -9.89 -1.32
CA ALA A 599 0.87 -8.44 -1.26
C ALA A 599 0.30 -7.73 -2.51
N VAL A 600 -0.01 -8.45 -3.59
CA VAL A 600 -0.41 -7.86 -4.89
C VAL A 600 -1.93 -7.86 -5.04
N TYR A 601 -2.51 -6.67 -5.17
CA TYR A 601 -3.96 -6.47 -5.12
C TYR A 601 -4.50 -6.01 -6.49
N ARG A 602 -5.50 -6.73 -7.03
CA ARG A 602 -6.19 -6.35 -8.29
C ARG A 602 -7.48 -5.62 -7.98
N ALA A 603 -7.58 -4.33 -8.29
CA ALA A 603 -8.81 -3.59 -8.05
C ALA A 603 -9.94 -4.03 -9.01
N ALA A 604 -11.17 -4.12 -8.49
CA ALA A 604 -12.36 -4.44 -9.29
C ALA A 604 -12.58 -3.39 -10.40
N GLY A 605 -12.24 -3.77 -11.64
CA GLY A 605 -12.23 -2.88 -12.80
C GLY A 605 -11.21 -3.28 -13.88
N SER A 606 -10.16 -4.05 -13.52
CA SER A 606 -9.06 -4.38 -14.43
C SER A 606 -9.32 -5.50 -15.46
N SER A 607 -10.49 -6.16 -15.45
CA SER A 607 -10.75 -7.35 -16.28
C SER A 607 -11.17 -7.04 -17.72
N GLY A 608 -10.17 -6.82 -18.58
CA GLY A 608 -10.29 -6.73 -20.03
C GLY A 608 -10.67 -8.03 -20.75
N GLY A 609 -11.78 -8.68 -20.38
CA GLY A 609 -12.46 -9.71 -21.17
C GLY A 609 -11.71 -11.03 -21.39
N GLY A 610 -11.36 -11.74 -20.30
CA GLY A 610 -11.00 -13.17 -20.32
C GLY A 610 -12.00 -13.99 -19.49
N GLU A 611 -12.42 -15.17 -19.96
CA GLU A 611 -13.53 -15.94 -19.37
C GLU A 611 -13.10 -17.01 -18.32
N ASP A 612 -11.90 -16.91 -17.73
CA ASP A 612 -11.28 -17.98 -16.91
C ASP A 612 -10.53 -17.51 -15.62
N GLU A 613 -10.74 -16.28 -15.12
CA GLU A 613 -10.08 -15.75 -13.89
C GLU A 613 -11.10 -15.26 -12.83
N ASP A 614 -11.91 -16.17 -12.27
CA ASP A 614 -12.69 -15.96 -11.03
C ASP A 614 -11.87 -16.47 -9.81
N GLU A 615 -10.68 -15.90 -9.56
CA GLU A 615 -9.94 -16.13 -8.30
C GLU A 615 -10.16 -14.95 -7.34
N ASP A 616 -10.46 -15.27 -6.08
CA ASP A 616 -10.92 -14.30 -5.09
C ASP A 616 -9.73 -13.55 -4.47
N ASP A 617 -9.49 -12.31 -4.94
CA ASP A 617 -8.39 -11.43 -4.53
C ASP A 617 -8.49 -10.94 -3.06
N GLY A 618 -9.50 -11.38 -2.28
CA GLY A 618 -9.66 -11.07 -0.85
C GLY A 618 -10.09 -9.63 -0.54
N ILE A 619 -10.28 -8.78 -1.55
CA ILE A 619 -10.67 -7.37 -1.39
C ILE A 619 -12.16 -7.28 -1.04
N LEU A 620 -12.47 -6.79 0.16
CA LEU A 620 -13.84 -6.56 0.63
C LEU A 620 -14.46 -5.35 -0.08
N PHE A 621 -13.72 -4.23 -0.17
CA PHE A 621 -14.06 -3.10 -1.05
C PHE A 621 -12.86 -2.17 -1.29
N SER A 622 -12.93 -1.37 -2.35
CA SER A 622 -12.02 -0.24 -2.58
C SER A 622 -12.77 1.03 -2.96
N ASN A 623 -12.49 2.12 -2.25
CA ASN A 623 -13.17 3.41 -2.36
C ASN A 623 -12.18 4.50 -2.83
N PRO A 624 -12.23 4.93 -4.11
CA PRO A 624 -11.56 6.12 -4.61
C PRO A 624 -11.81 7.36 -3.74
N ALA A 625 -10.86 8.30 -3.74
CA ALA A 625 -11.01 9.53 -2.96
C ALA A 625 -12.07 10.45 -3.59
N ALA A 626 -13.24 10.53 -2.96
CA ALA A 626 -14.41 11.24 -3.48
C ALA A 626 -14.84 12.42 -2.59
N TRP A 627 -15.88 13.13 -3.02
CA TRP A 627 -16.49 14.24 -2.29
C TRP A 627 -17.80 13.80 -1.63
N ASN A 628 -17.92 14.01 -0.31
CA ASN A 628 -19.15 13.82 0.47
C ASN A 628 -19.66 12.35 0.55
N THR A 629 -18.75 11.38 0.44
CA THR A 629 -19.03 9.96 0.59
C THR A 629 -18.58 9.46 1.97
N MET A 630 -19.33 8.53 2.57
CA MET A 630 -19.00 7.97 3.87
C MET A 630 -19.06 6.44 3.85
N SER A 631 -17.94 5.79 4.14
CA SER A 631 -17.86 4.36 4.48
C SER A 631 -18.15 4.16 5.98
N ILE A 632 -18.83 3.07 6.30
CA ILE A 632 -19.01 2.51 7.65
C ILE A 632 -18.69 1.01 7.54
N VAL A 633 -17.95 0.44 8.50
CA VAL A 633 -17.49 -0.96 8.46
C VAL A 633 -17.45 -1.53 9.87
N LEU A 634 -18.12 -2.65 10.14
CA LEU A 634 -17.79 -3.46 11.32
C LEU A 634 -16.53 -4.27 10.98
N ARG A 635 -15.47 -4.07 11.76
CA ARG A 635 -14.17 -4.67 11.50
C ARG A 635 -13.81 -5.67 12.58
N ASP A 636 -13.57 -6.90 12.15
CA ASP A 636 -13.18 -8.06 12.93
C ASP A 636 -11.66 -8.33 12.87
N GLY A 637 -11.21 -9.31 13.65
CA GLY A 637 -9.81 -9.76 13.65
C GLY A 637 -9.37 -10.30 12.29
N GLY A 638 -8.13 -10.03 11.90
CA GLY A 638 -7.58 -10.43 10.60
C GLY A 638 -7.81 -9.40 9.49
N THR A 639 -9.01 -8.83 9.36
CA THR A 639 -9.35 -7.84 8.31
C THR A 639 -8.35 -6.69 8.24
N MET A 640 -7.67 -6.54 7.10
CA MET A 640 -6.69 -5.49 6.83
C MET A 640 -7.33 -4.25 6.19
N ARG A 641 -6.74 -3.07 6.44
CA ARG A 641 -7.08 -1.84 5.69
C ARG A 641 -5.87 -0.98 5.37
N PHE A 642 -5.96 -0.20 4.29
CA PHE A 642 -4.94 0.78 3.92
C PHE A 642 -5.50 2.01 3.16
N VAL A 643 -4.66 3.03 2.97
CA VAL A 643 -4.95 4.17 2.08
C VAL A 643 -3.76 4.38 1.15
N LYS A 644 -3.93 4.05 -0.12
CA LYS A 644 -2.83 4.02 -1.10
C LYS A 644 -2.14 5.38 -1.22
N TYR A 645 -0.83 5.35 -1.45
CA TYR A 645 -0.02 6.52 -1.76
C TYR A 645 -0.67 7.48 -2.76
N VAL A 646 -0.76 8.75 -2.40
CA VAL A 646 -1.25 9.79 -3.31
C VAL A 646 -0.11 10.23 -4.22
N SER A 647 -0.15 9.84 -5.51
CA SER A 647 0.81 10.28 -6.53
C SER A 647 0.89 11.80 -6.63
N ARG A 648 2.09 12.33 -6.93
CA ARG A 648 2.29 13.76 -7.24
C ARG A 648 1.48 14.24 -8.45
N ARG A 649 1.03 13.34 -9.33
CA ARG A 649 0.11 13.63 -10.45
C ARG A 649 -1.30 14.05 -9.97
N ALA A 650 -1.69 13.69 -8.75
CA ALA A 650 -3.02 14.01 -8.21
C ALA A 650 -3.30 15.52 -8.23
N ARG A 651 -4.52 15.88 -8.67
CA ARG A 651 -5.00 17.28 -8.77
C ARG A 651 -5.03 17.98 -7.41
N GLY A 652 -5.20 17.22 -6.33
CA GLY A 652 -5.15 17.69 -4.95
C GLY A 652 -4.40 16.71 -4.03
N GLY A 653 -4.70 16.77 -2.73
CA GLY A 653 -4.44 15.68 -1.80
C GLY A 653 -5.77 15.16 -1.28
N ARG A 654 -5.83 13.90 -0.85
CA ARG A 654 -7.03 13.33 -0.21
C ARG A 654 -7.28 14.00 1.15
N TRP A 655 -8.55 14.24 1.44
CA TRP A 655 -9.02 14.73 2.73
C TRP A 655 -10.16 13.83 3.21
N ASP A 656 -10.08 13.39 4.46
CA ASP A 656 -11.17 12.64 5.10
C ASP A 656 -11.23 12.89 6.62
N VAL A 657 -12.35 12.51 7.22
CA VAL A 657 -12.45 12.33 8.66
C VAL A 657 -12.81 10.87 8.91
N THR A 658 -11.87 10.13 9.48
CA THR A 658 -12.06 8.73 9.89
C THR A 658 -12.26 8.66 11.40
N GLY A 659 -12.98 7.66 11.86
CA GLY A 659 -13.12 7.37 13.26
C GLY A 659 -13.49 5.92 13.52
N ALA A 660 -13.58 5.60 14.80
CA ALA A 660 -13.99 4.29 15.29
C ALA A 660 -14.88 4.45 16.52
N PHE A 661 -15.71 3.45 16.80
CA PHE A 661 -16.40 3.25 18.07
C PHE A 661 -16.02 1.91 18.67
N GLU A 662 -15.88 1.88 19.99
CA GLU A 662 -15.94 0.63 20.75
C GLU A 662 -17.40 0.13 20.72
N VAL A 663 -17.58 -1.12 20.31
CA VAL A 663 -18.86 -1.81 20.29
C VAL A 663 -19.08 -2.47 21.65
N THR A 664 -20.29 -2.42 22.19
CA THR A 664 -20.66 -3.29 23.31
C THR A 664 -21.07 -4.64 22.75
N ALA A 665 -20.50 -5.73 23.26
CA ALA A 665 -21.14 -7.04 23.13
C ALA A 665 -22.59 -6.93 23.61
N GLU A 666 -23.52 -7.51 22.86
CA GLU A 666 -24.87 -7.71 23.38
C GLU A 666 -24.77 -8.69 24.54
N ASP A 667 -25.43 -8.38 25.67
CA ASP A 667 -25.63 -9.39 26.72
C ASP A 667 -26.45 -10.52 26.07
N GLU A 668 -25.84 -11.70 25.86
CA GLU A 668 -26.62 -12.90 25.54
C GLU A 668 -27.61 -13.11 26.69
N ASP A 669 -28.89 -12.83 26.44
CA ASP A 669 -29.97 -13.07 27.41
C ASP A 669 -29.94 -14.57 27.78
N GLU A 670 -29.35 -14.92 28.93
CA GLU A 670 -29.33 -16.28 29.46
C GLU A 670 -30.79 -16.73 29.67
N ASP A 671 -31.33 -17.45 28.69
CA ASP A 671 -32.74 -17.83 28.57
C ASP A 671 -33.17 -18.62 29.83
N VAL A 672 -33.82 -17.93 30.78
CA VAL A 672 -34.01 -18.41 32.16
C VAL A 672 -35.07 -19.52 32.24
N ALA A 673 -34.63 -20.76 32.07
CA ALA A 673 -35.44 -21.98 32.04
C ALA A 673 -35.85 -22.56 33.42
#